data_AF-A0A4X1V328-F1
#
_entry.id   AF-A0A4X1V328-F1
#
_cell.length_a   1.000
_cell.length_b   1.000
_cell.length_c   1.000
_cell.angle_alpha   90.00
_cell.angle_beta   90.00
_cell.angle_gamma   90.00
#
_symmetry.space_group_name_H-M   'P 1'
#
loop_
_entity.id
_entity.type
_entity.pdbx_description
1 polymer ?
#
loop_
_entity_poly.entity_id
_entity_poly.type
_entity_poly.pdbx_seq_one_letter_code
_entity_poly.pdbx_strand_id
1 'polypeptide(L)'
;MGLCQQSSTGPQAVTSGKDVSHTKDMWLPLPSNHYKTRSSPQVDKQDSQLKNKNYSHLKKTNMVRGDPNSISREPNKASRNKLIEQTEEDFRSSCVNQGLQMTALLGNSTKGHGILEDSFCHVERRVGGHGPGLVSLFTDTIKDVCSFHLLKIGLLLRSLLVVGSFLGLVVLWSSLSPRPDEPSPLSRMREDRAVNNAMPDRGANGLAPGDDRFKPVVPWPHVEGVEVDLESIRRKNKARHGQERHAGGDNQKDIMQRQYLTFKPQTFSYRDPVLRPGVLGNFEPKEPEPHGVVGGPGEKAKPVVLGPELKHAVQASIKEFGFNMVASDMISLDRSVNDLRQEECKYWHYDENLLTASIVIVFHNEGWSTLMRTVHSVIKRTPRKYLAEIVLIDDFSNKEHLKEKLDEYIKLWNGLVKVFRNERREGLIQARSIGAQKAKLGQVLIYLDAHCEVAVNWYAPLVAPISKDRTICTVPIIDVINGNTYEIVPQGGGDEDGYARGAWDWSMLWKRVPLTPREKRMRKTKTEPYRSPAMAGGLFAIERDFFFELGLYDPGLQIWGGENFEISYKIWQCGGKLLFVPCSRVGHIYRLEGWQGNPPPISVGSSPTLKNYVRVVEVWWDEYKDYFYASRPESKALPYGDISELKKFREDHNCKSFKWFMEEIAYDITSHYPLPPKNVDWGEIRGFETVYCIDSMGKTNGGFVELGPCHRMGGNQLFRINEANQLMQYDQCLTKGADGSKVMITHCNLNEFKEWQYLKNLHRLTHIPSGMCLDRSEVLHQVFISNCDSSKMTQKWEINNIHSV
;
A
#
# COMPACT_ATOMS: atom_id res chain seq x y z
N MET A 1 -10.17 14.37 5.30
CA MET A 1 -10.75 15.19 4.21
C MET A 1 -12.24 15.38 4.47
N GLY A 2 -12.82 16.50 4.05
CA GLY A 2 -14.26 16.72 4.08
C GLY A 2 -14.65 17.74 3.01
N LEU A 3 -15.47 17.31 2.04
CA LEU A 3 -15.99 18.16 0.97
C LEU A 3 -17.51 18.17 1.07
N CYS A 4 -18.07 19.32 1.42
CA CYS A 4 -19.51 19.56 1.28
C CYS A 4 -19.80 19.87 -0.19
N GLN A 5 -20.68 19.10 -0.81
CA GLN A 5 -21.32 19.50 -2.07
C GLN A 5 -22.70 20.06 -1.79
N GLN A 6 -22.88 21.35 -2.07
CA GLN A 6 -24.17 21.94 -2.41
C GLN A 6 -23.95 22.82 -3.64
N SER A 7 -24.70 22.56 -4.70
CA SER A 7 -24.82 23.45 -5.85
C SER A 7 -26.28 23.51 -6.27
N SER A 8 -26.81 24.73 -6.42
CA SER A 8 -28.21 24.97 -6.76
C SER A 8 -28.35 26.29 -7.52
N THR A 9 -28.56 26.19 -8.83
CA THR A 9 -29.04 27.29 -9.69
C THR A 9 -29.76 26.69 -10.89
N GLY A 10 -30.91 27.25 -11.27
CA GLY A 10 -31.66 26.83 -12.45
C GLY A 10 -31.19 27.49 -13.74
N PRO A 11 -31.60 26.98 -14.92
CA PRO A 11 -31.23 27.56 -16.21
C PRO A 11 -32.08 28.78 -16.58
N GLN A 12 -31.45 29.77 -17.23
CA GLN A 12 -32.15 30.74 -18.08
C GLN A 12 -31.92 30.38 -19.55
N ALA A 13 -32.90 30.69 -20.40
CA ALA A 13 -32.90 30.33 -21.81
C ALA A 13 -32.51 31.49 -22.72
N VAL A 14 -31.82 31.19 -23.82
CA VAL A 14 -31.71 32.05 -25.01
C VAL A 14 -31.98 31.21 -26.24
N THR A 15 -32.62 31.80 -27.25
CA THR A 15 -33.26 31.13 -28.39
C THR A 15 -32.43 31.15 -29.67
N SER A 16 -32.46 30.05 -30.42
CA SER A 16 -32.40 30.04 -31.88
C SER A 16 -33.33 28.94 -32.42
N GLY A 17 -33.76 29.02 -33.67
CA GLY A 17 -34.68 28.03 -34.26
C GLY A 17 -34.95 28.28 -35.73
N LYS A 18 -35.94 27.55 -36.29
CA LYS A 18 -36.37 27.48 -37.70
C LYS A 18 -35.41 26.68 -38.61
N ASP A 19 -35.90 25.90 -39.59
CA ASP A 19 -37.29 25.53 -39.91
C ASP A 19 -37.35 24.23 -40.73
N VAL A 20 -38.52 23.55 -40.73
CA VAL A 20 -39.07 22.67 -41.81
C VAL A 20 -38.20 21.46 -42.27
N SER A 21 -38.67 20.21 -42.37
CA SER A 21 -39.90 19.45 -42.01
C SER A 21 -39.56 17.94 -42.23
N HIS A 22 -40.38 16.88 -42.31
CA HIS A 22 -41.80 16.48 -42.22
C HIS A 22 -41.80 14.92 -42.09
N THR A 23 -42.82 14.11 -41.78
CA THR A 23 -44.28 14.21 -41.51
C THR A 23 -44.71 12.94 -40.73
N LYS A 24 -45.80 13.00 -39.93
CA LYS A 24 -46.64 11.85 -39.46
C LYS A 24 -45.97 10.82 -38.51
N ASP A 25 -46.63 10.25 -37.49
CA ASP A 25 -47.98 10.39 -36.88
C ASP A 25 -47.90 9.71 -35.46
N MET A 26 -48.82 9.78 -34.48
CA MET A 26 -50.20 10.30 -34.36
C MET A 26 -50.58 10.52 -32.86
N TRP A 27 -51.52 11.43 -32.58
CA TRP A 27 -52.40 11.58 -31.38
C TRP A 27 -51.86 11.81 -29.94
N LEU A 28 -52.64 12.61 -29.17
CA LEU A 28 -52.51 12.98 -27.75
C LEU A 28 -53.91 12.83 -27.03
N PRO A 29 -54.31 13.51 -25.91
CA PRO A 29 -54.44 12.82 -24.60
C PRO A 29 -55.72 13.13 -23.74
N LEU A 30 -55.76 12.65 -22.47
CA LEU A 30 -56.62 13.07 -21.31
C LEU A 30 -58.14 12.62 -21.33
N PRO A 31 -58.96 12.83 -20.26
CA PRO A 31 -58.79 12.47 -18.82
C PRO A 31 -60.06 11.95 -18.03
N SER A 32 -59.89 11.62 -16.73
CA SER A 32 -60.83 11.83 -15.56
C SER A 32 -61.83 10.76 -15.02
N ASN A 33 -62.17 10.88 -13.71
CA ASN A 33 -63.40 10.44 -12.97
C ASN A 33 -63.62 8.93 -12.59
N HIS A 34 -64.31 8.50 -11.49
CA HIS A 34 -64.70 9.08 -10.16
C HIS A 34 -65.37 8.00 -9.20
N TYR A 35 -65.84 8.40 -7.99
CA TYR A 35 -66.71 7.69 -6.96
C TYR A 35 -66.08 6.70 -5.92
N LYS A 36 -66.63 6.43 -4.70
CA LYS A 36 -67.28 7.21 -3.59
C LYS A 36 -67.91 6.27 -2.49
N THR A 37 -67.72 6.54 -1.19
CA THR A 37 -68.65 6.24 -0.03
C THR A 37 -68.08 6.89 1.26
N ARG A 38 -68.79 7.82 1.97
CA ARG A 38 -69.71 7.66 3.16
C ARG A 38 -69.08 6.97 4.40
N SER A 39 -69.27 7.45 5.65
CA SER A 39 -70.15 8.52 6.22
C SER A 39 -69.65 9.14 7.55
N SER A 40 -70.27 10.27 7.97
CA SER A 40 -70.01 11.13 9.17
C SER A 40 -70.85 10.70 10.42
N PRO A 41 -71.08 11.46 11.55
CA PRO A 41 -70.89 12.92 11.84
C PRO A 41 -70.46 13.43 13.27
N GLN A 42 -69.97 14.69 13.31
CA GLN A 42 -70.12 15.75 14.37
C GLN A 42 -69.59 15.49 15.82
N VAL A 43 -69.44 16.45 16.76
CA VAL A 43 -70.01 17.82 16.99
C VAL A 43 -68.93 18.84 17.46
N ASP A 44 -69.16 20.13 17.15
CA ASP A 44 -68.64 21.47 17.56
C ASP A 44 -67.44 21.65 18.56
N LYS A 45 -66.57 22.68 18.53
CA LYS A 45 -66.55 24.12 18.13
C LYS A 45 -67.17 25.17 19.09
N GLN A 46 -66.32 25.85 19.88
CA GLN A 46 -66.32 27.30 20.24
C GLN A 46 -65.14 27.57 21.21
N ASP A 47 -64.56 28.77 21.37
CA ASP A 47 -64.58 30.02 20.59
C ASP A 47 -63.22 30.75 20.76
N SER A 48 -63.06 31.97 20.23
CA SER A 48 -61.84 32.80 20.28
C SER A 48 -61.98 34.06 21.14
N GLN A 49 -60.85 34.72 21.55
CA GLN A 49 -60.52 36.13 21.25
C GLN A 49 -59.41 36.80 22.12
N LEU A 50 -58.45 37.45 21.41
CA LEU A 50 -57.72 38.73 21.65
C LEU A 50 -56.87 39.09 22.92
N LYS A 51 -55.65 39.58 22.59
CA LYS A 51 -54.93 40.82 23.01
C LYS A 51 -53.85 40.84 24.13
N ASN A 52 -52.81 41.66 23.86
CA ASN A 52 -51.55 41.86 24.61
C ASN A 52 -51.62 42.91 25.74
N LYS A 53 -50.73 42.81 26.76
CA LYS A 53 -49.77 43.88 27.19
C LYS A 53 -48.74 43.40 28.25
N ASN A 54 -47.75 44.24 28.57
CA ASN A 54 -46.51 43.94 29.34
C ASN A 54 -46.42 44.65 30.73
N TYR A 55 -45.35 44.31 31.51
CA TYR A 55 -44.87 44.91 32.80
C TYR A 55 -45.69 44.51 34.08
N SER A 56 -45.22 44.49 35.35
CA SER A 56 -43.99 44.96 36.09
C SER A 56 -43.90 44.30 37.51
N HIS A 57 -42.87 44.37 38.39
CA HIS A 57 -41.38 44.53 38.35
C HIS A 57 -40.77 44.63 39.80
N LEU A 58 -39.47 44.29 39.99
CA LEU A 58 -38.51 44.68 41.10
C LEU A 58 -38.50 44.09 42.56
N LYS A 59 -37.26 43.99 43.11
CA LYS A 59 -36.77 43.91 44.53
C LYS A 59 -36.94 42.56 45.31
N LYS A 60 -35.93 41.98 46.01
CA LYS A 60 -35.03 42.36 47.16
C LYS A 60 -35.77 42.30 48.53
N THR A 61 -35.25 41.78 49.68
CA THR A 61 -33.89 41.36 50.14
C THR A 61 -33.90 40.56 51.48
N ASN A 62 -32.73 40.03 51.91
CA ASN A 62 -32.24 39.79 53.31
C ASN A 62 -32.29 38.40 54.02
N MET A 63 -31.34 38.25 54.96
CA MET A 63 -30.96 37.09 55.80
C MET A 63 -31.63 37.13 57.20
N VAL A 64 -31.60 36.02 57.98
CA VAL A 64 -30.79 35.83 59.24
C VAL A 64 -31.16 34.53 60.02
N ARG A 65 -30.11 33.76 60.38
CA ARG A 65 -29.86 32.74 61.46
C ARG A 65 -30.98 32.12 62.34
N GLY A 66 -30.75 30.85 62.72
CA GLY A 66 -31.36 30.18 63.90
C GLY A 66 -30.82 28.76 64.22
N ASP A 67 -29.75 28.66 65.01
CA ASP A 67 -29.19 27.45 65.69
C ASP A 67 -29.68 27.42 67.18
N PRO A 68 -29.46 26.39 68.08
CA PRO A 68 -28.32 25.46 68.16
C PRO A 68 -28.52 24.05 68.82
N ASN A 69 -27.39 23.42 69.19
CA ASN A 69 -27.14 22.24 70.07
C ASN A 69 -27.04 20.86 69.39
N SER A 70 -26.07 19.96 69.72
CA SER A 70 -25.09 19.92 70.84
C SER A 70 -23.74 19.26 70.40
N ILE A 71 -22.55 19.86 70.64
CA ILE A 71 -21.57 19.53 71.73
C ILE A 71 -20.92 18.12 71.58
N SER A 72 -19.59 17.89 71.55
CA SER A 72 -18.42 18.81 71.65
C SER A 72 -17.03 18.22 71.30
N ARG A 73 -16.11 19.12 70.90
CA ARG A 73 -14.64 19.19 71.13
C ARG A 73 -13.62 18.39 70.28
N GLU A 74 -12.63 19.18 69.85
CA GLU A 74 -11.33 18.99 69.17
C GLU A 74 -10.27 18.21 70.00
N PRO A 75 -9.07 17.81 69.48
CA PRO A 75 -8.23 18.63 68.58
C PRO A 75 -7.25 17.97 67.54
N ASN A 76 -6.57 18.89 66.83
CA ASN A 76 -5.18 18.85 66.33
C ASN A 76 -4.84 18.53 64.85
N LYS A 77 -3.87 19.33 64.36
CA LYS A 77 -3.18 19.23 63.07
C LYS A 77 -2.16 18.08 63.09
N ALA A 78 -2.45 16.92 62.51
CA ALA A 78 -1.45 15.86 62.32
C ALA A 78 -1.78 14.82 61.23
N SER A 79 -2.14 15.23 60.00
CA SER A 79 -2.36 14.27 58.87
C SER A 79 -2.23 14.89 57.46
N ARG A 80 -1.25 15.77 57.23
CA ARG A 80 -0.92 16.26 55.86
C ARG A 80 0.56 16.40 55.50
N ASN A 81 1.46 16.21 56.48
CA ASN A 81 2.90 16.01 56.26
C ASN A 81 3.24 14.55 56.56
N LYS A 82 2.78 13.63 55.71
CA LYS A 82 3.17 12.20 55.78
C LYS A 82 3.00 11.39 54.49
N LEU A 83 2.89 12.09 53.35
CA LEU A 83 2.80 11.49 52.02
C LEU A 83 3.65 12.27 50.99
N ILE A 84 4.67 12.99 51.48
CA ILE A 84 5.61 13.80 50.68
C ILE A 84 7.05 13.50 51.13
N GLU A 85 7.31 13.44 52.44
CA GLU A 85 8.60 12.98 53.00
C GLU A 85 8.93 11.53 52.63
N GLN A 86 7.91 10.70 52.34
CA GLN A 86 8.10 9.30 51.94
C GLN A 86 8.37 9.12 50.44
N THR A 87 8.44 10.20 49.66
CA THR A 87 8.81 10.18 48.23
C THR A 87 10.22 10.72 47.93
N GLU A 88 10.91 11.29 48.91
CA GLU A 88 12.30 11.79 48.73
C GLU A 88 13.38 10.79 49.18
N GLU A 89 13.09 9.86 50.10
CA GLU A 89 14.04 8.80 50.49
C GLU A 89 14.18 7.70 49.42
N ASP A 90 13.07 7.23 48.82
CA ASP A 90 13.12 6.23 47.74
C ASP A 90 13.89 6.76 46.51
N PHE A 91 13.79 8.06 46.21
CA PHE A 91 14.53 8.67 45.11
C PHE A 91 16.04 8.73 45.38
N ARG A 92 16.45 8.89 46.65
CA ARG A 92 17.86 8.78 47.06
C ARG A 92 18.38 7.34 47.04
N SER A 93 17.53 6.35 47.37
CA SER A 93 17.87 4.93 47.29
C SER A 93 18.16 4.46 45.86
N SER A 94 17.38 4.92 44.88
CA SER A 94 17.54 4.54 43.47
C SER A 94 18.86 5.05 42.85
N CYS A 95 19.24 6.31 43.11
CA CYS A 95 20.45 6.90 42.56
C CYS A 95 21.76 6.31 43.10
N VAL A 96 21.76 5.68 44.28
CA VAL A 96 22.96 5.01 44.82
C VAL A 96 23.18 3.63 44.17
N ASN A 97 22.10 2.88 43.90
CA ASN A 97 22.21 1.52 43.36
C ASN A 97 22.59 1.45 41.87
N GLN A 98 22.29 2.48 41.07
CA GLN A 98 22.77 2.54 39.68
C GLN A 98 24.27 2.87 39.56
N GLY A 99 24.92 3.35 40.63
CA GLY A 99 26.37 3.59 40.66
C GLY A 99 27.24 2.34 40.85
N LEU A 100 26.64 1.16 41.09
CA LEU A 100 27.34 0.00 41.64
C LEU A 100 27.26 -1.29 40.81
N GLN A 101 26.79 -1.20 39.56
CA GLN A 101 26.71 -2.35 38.63
C GLN A 101 27.53 -2.20 37.33
N MET A 102 28.32 -1.14 37.17
CA MET A 102 29.17 -0.91 35.99
C MET A 102 30.68 -1.13 36.23
N THR A 103 31.03 -1.93 37.25
CA THR A 103 32.42 -2.24 37.64
C THR A 103 32.68 -3.73 37.82
N ALA A 104 31.92 -4.58 37.12
CA ALA A 104 31.97 -6.03 37.22
C ALA A 104 32.11 -6.77 35.86
N LEU A 105 32.86 -6.21 34.90
CA LEU A 105 33.44 -6.96 33.77
C LEU A 105 34.60 -6.16 33.15
N LEU A 106 35.73 -6.84 32.92
CA LEU A 106 37.06 -6.31 32.52
C LEU A 106 37.84 -5.56 33.61
N GLY A 107 38.96 -6.16 34.05
CA GLY A 107 39.90 -5.59 35.02
C GLY A 107 41.35 -5.63 34.52
N ASN A 108 42.26 -5.10 35.36
CA ASN A 108 43.70 -4.88 35.11
C ASN A 108 43.99 -3.80 34.03
N SER A 109 44.91 -2.83 34.20
CA SER A 109 46.06 -2.82 35.12
C SER A 109 46.52 -1.42 35.54
N THR A 110 46.79 -1.26 36.84
CA THR A 110 47.86 -0.45 37.48
C THR A 110 48.15 1.03 37.13
N LYS A 111 48.23 1.84 38.20
CA LYS A 111 49.19 2.96 38.43
C LYS A 111 49.02 4.28 37.64
N GLY A 112 48.02 5.06 38.05
CA GLY A 112 48.25 6.16 39.00
C GLY A 112 48.90 7.47 38.54
N HIS A 113 48.20 8.58 38.79
CA HIS A 113 48.72 9.78 39.47
C HIS A 113 47.56 10.41 40.26
N GLY A 114 47.85 10.98 41.44
CA GLY A 114 46.90 11.77 42.21
C GLY A 114 47.43 13.17 42.44
N ILE A 115 46.53 14.13 42.64
CA ILE A 115 46.68 15.50 43.18
C ILE A 115 45.29 16.17 43.05
N LEU A 116 44.95 17.13 43.92
CA LEU A 116 43.66 17.87 43.97
C LEU A 116 42.45 17.11 44.57
N GLU A 117 42.65 16.44 45.71
CA GLU A 117 41.73 16.62 46.83
C GLU A 117 42.31 17.70 47.77
N ASP A 118 41.45 18.61 48.25
CA ASP A 118 41.62 19.74 49.20
C ASP A 118 41.49 21.16 48.61
N SER A 119 40.25 21.57 48.35
CA SER A 119 39.70 22.94 48.56
C SER A 119 38.27 23.05 48.04
N PHE A 120 37.25 22.89 48.92
CA PHE A 120 35.96 23.63 48.89
C PHE A 120 34.99 23.12 49.99
N CYS A 121 35.38 23.24 51.27
CA CYS A 121 34.51 22.91 52.41
C CYS A 121 34.34 24.08 53.40
N HIS A 122 34.41 25.32 52.92
CA HIS A 122 34.20 26.54 53.71
C HIS A 122 33.85 27.76 52.83
N VAL A 123 32.56 28.04 52.60
CA VAL A 123 31.92 29.38 52.72
C VAL A 123 30.40 29.16 52.83
N GLU A 124 29.86 29.12 54.04
CA GLU A 124 28.41 29.37 54.25
C GLU A 124 28.16 30.05 55.59
N ARG A 125 28.45 31.36 55.67
CA ARG A 125 28.05 32.28 56.74
C ARG A 125 28.38 33.73 56.37
N ARG A 126 27.37 34.61 56.44
CA ARG A 126 27.35 36.00 55.89
C ARG A 126 27.36 35.95 54.34
N VAL A 127 26.53 36.69 53.60
CA VAL A 127 25.76 37.91 53.92
C VAL A 127 24.26 37.70 53.67
N GLY A 128 23.40 38.40 54.42
CA GLY A 128 21.95 38.34 54.23
C GLY A 128 21.42 39.40 53.25
N GLY A 129 20.59 38.95 52.31
CA GLY A 129 19.60 39.77 51.60
C GLY A 129 20.10 40.77 50.56
N HIS A 130 19.95 40.44 49.27
CA HIS A 130 19.35 41.27 48.21
C HIS A 130 18.88 40.35 47.06
N GLY A 131 18.06 40.85 46.13
CA GLY A 131 17.21 40.02 45.26
C GLY A 131 17.90 39.25 44.10
N PRO A 132 17.22 38.23 43.53
CA PRO A 132 17.76 37.41 42.45
C PRO A 132 17.69 38.14 41.10
N GLY A 133 18.79 38.81 40.72
CA GLY A 133 18.89 39.51 39.43
C GLY A 133 20.23 39.43 38.70
N LEU A 134 21.36 39.27 39.40
CA LEU A 134 22.70 39.32 38.77
C LEU A 134 23.44 37.97 38.67
N VAL A 135 22.98 36.90 39.35
CA VAL A 135 23.75 35.65 39.44
C VAL A 135 23.70 34.81 38.16
N SER A 136 22.57 34.80 37.42
CA SER A 136 22.44 34.00 36.18
C SER A 136 23.39 34.47 35.07
N LEU A 137 23.57 35.78 34.88
CA LEU A 137 24.32 36.32 33.73
C LEU A 137 25.81 35.90 33.74
N PHE A 138 26.38 35.63 34.91
CA PHE A 138 27.76 35.16 35.05
C PHE A 138 27.90 33.63 34.92
N THR A 139 26.88 32.84 35.28
CA THR A 139 26.98 31.38 35.21
C THR A 139 26.86 30.83 33.79
N ASP A 140 26.12 31.51 32.92
CA ASP A 140 25.80 30.96 31.60
C ASP A 140 26.90 31.28 30.58
N THR A 141 27.48 32.49 30.62
CA THR A 141 28.65 32.88 29.79
C THR A 141 29.85 31.94 29.97
N ILE A 142 30.08 31.42 31.19
CA ILE A 142 31.19 30.49 31.48
C ILE A 142 30.91 29.09 30.91
N LYS A 143 29.65 28.61 30.94
CA LYS A 143 29.26 27.32 30.37
C LYS A 143 29.44 27.29 28.86
N ASP A 144 29.02 28.35 28.17
CA ASP A 144 29.11 28.43 26.71
C ASP A 144 30.56 28.41 26.23
N VAL A 145 31.47 29.14 26.88
CA VAL A 145 32.91 29.15 26.55
C VAL A 145 33.55 27.76 26.75
N CYS A 146 33.24 27.07 27.84
CA CYS A 146 33.72 25.70 28.06
C CYS A 146 33.15 24.71 27.02
N SER A 147 31.85 24.79 26.72
CA SER A 147 31.18 23.95 25.73
C SER A 147 31.81 24.11 24.33
N PHE A 148 32.07 25.36 23.91
CA PHE A 148 32.64 25.66 22.59
C PHE A 148 34.09 25.17 22.43
N HIS A 149 34.88 25.14 23.50
CA HIS A 149 36.23 24.57 23.49
C HIS A 149 36.22 23.03 23.46
N LEU A 150 35.36 22.39 24.26
CA LEU A 150 35.21 20.93 24.26
C LEU A 150 34.74 20.41 22.88
N LEU A 151 33.81 21.12 22.23
CA LEU A 151 33.33 20.75 20.89
C LEU A 151 34.44 20.81 19.82
N LYS A 152 35.29 21.84 19.86
CA LYS A 152 36.46 21.97 18.94
C LYS A 152 37.50 20.87 19.16
N ILE A 153 37.79 20.52 20.42
CA ILE A 153 38.73 19.44 20.75
C ILE A 153 38.17 18.08 20.29
N GLY A 154 36.87 17.82 20.49
CA GLY A 154 36.20 16.62 20.01
C GLY A 154 36.18 16.48 18.48
N LEU A 155 36.02 17.59 17.75
CA LEU A 155 36.13 17.62 16.28
C LEU A 155 37.56 17.30 15.81
N LEU A 156 38.58 17.93 16.39
CA LEU A 156 39.98 17.67 16.04
C LEU A 156 40.40 16.20 16.29
N LEU A 157 39.99 15.62 17.43
CA LEU A 157 40.24 14.21 17.73
C LEU A 157 39.54 13.26 16.74
N ARG A 158 38.31 13.57 16.32
CA ARG A 158 37.60 12.80 15.29
C ARG A 158 38.27 12.91 13.91
N SER A 159 38.72 14.10 13.51
CA SER A 159 39.47 14.27 12.26
C SER A 159 40.79 13.50 12.27
N LEU A 160 41.55 13.54 13.39
CA LEU A 160 42.79 12.77 13.53
C LEU A 160 42.55 11.26 13.47
N LEU A 161 41.49 10.75 14.10
CA LEU A 161 41.09 9.34 13.99
C LEU A 161 40.74 8.94 12.56
N VAL A 162 39.94 9.74 11.84
CA VAL A 162 39.56 9.45 10.44
C VAL A 162 40.78 9.47 9.52
N VAL A 163 41.69 10.43 9.66
CA VAL A 163 42.94 10.50 8.88
C VAL A 163 43.85 9.31 9.22
N GLY A 164 43.97 8.93 10.50
CA GLY A 164 44.74 7.76 10.93
C GLY A 164 44.19 6.45 10.36
N SER A 165 42.87 6.24 10.40
CA SER A 165 42.22 5.07 9.79
C SER A 165 42.37 5.05 8.27
N PHE A 166 42.28 6.20 7.59
CA PHE A 166 42.46 6.28 6.14
C PHE A 166 43.91 5.95 5.72
N LEU A 167 44.91 6.51 6.42
CA LEU A 167 46.32 6.18 6.19
C LEU A 167 46.61 4.70 6.48
N GLY A 168 46.05 4.14 7.56
CA GLY A 168 46.17 2.72 7.88
C GLY A 168 45.59 1.82 6.78
N LEU A 169 44.41 2.17 6.23
CA LEU A 169 43.80 1.46 5.11
C LEU A 169 44.63 1.57 3.82
N VAL A 170 45.17 2.75 3.49
CA VAL A 170 46.04 2.94 2.32
C VAL A 170 47.32 2.10 2.42
N VAL A 171 47.94 2.04 3.61
CA VAL A 171 49.10 1.15 3.85
C VAL A 171 48.69 -0.31 3.69
N LEU A 172 47.58 -0.75 4.28
CA LEU A 172 47.07 -2.13 4.14
C LEU A 172 46.83 -2.50 2.66
N TRP A 173 46.21 -1.61 1.90
CA TRP A 173 45.89 -1.84 0.48
C TRP A 173 47.15 -1.89 -0.40
N SER A 174 48.16 -1.07 -0.08
CA SER A 174 49.48 -1.14 -0.72
C SER A 174 50.23 -2.45 -0.43
N SER A 175 50.02 -3.06 0.74
CA SER A 175 50.60 -4.36 1.11
C SER A 175 49.84 -5.58 0.58
N LEU A 176 48.62 -5.39 0.06
CA LEU A 176 47.72 -6.45 -0.41
C LEU A 176 47.47 -6.41 -1.94
N SER A 177 48.14 -5.50 -2.66
CA SER A 177 48.05 -5.42 -4.11
C SER A 177 48.98 -6.45 -4.78
N PRO A 178 48.47 -7.35 -5.66
CA PRO A 178 49.31 -8.32 -6.37
C PRO A 178 50.31 -7.65 -7.32
N ARG A 179 51.48 -8.27 -7.50
CA ARG A 179 52.36 -7.92 -8.63
C ARG A 179 51.75 -8.45 -9.93
N PRO A 180 51.84 -7.72 -11.06
CA PRO A 180 51.46 -8.25 -12.35
C PRO A 180 52.53 -9.25 -12.81
N ASP A 181 52.27 -10.55 -12.61
CA ASP A 181 52.74 -11.71 -13.42
C ASP A 181 52.52 -13.07 -12.71
N GLU A 182 51.35 -13.34 -12.11
CA GLU A 182 50.92 -14.71 -11.75
C GLU A 182 49.41 -14.94 -12.02
N PRO A 183 49.01 -16.13 -12.52
CA PRO A 183 47.61 -16.46 -12.81
C PRO A 183 46.84 -16.97 -11.57
N SER A 184 45.55 -16.64 -11.49
CA SER A 184 44.72 -16.88 -10.29
C SER A 184 44.35 -18.36 -10.04
N PRO A 185 44.08 -18.79 -8.78
CA PRO A 185 43.94 -20.21 -8.43
C PRO A 185 42.72 -20.97 -9.01
N LEU A 186 41.71 -20.29 -9.56
CA LEU A 186 40.48 -20.94 -10.03
C LEU A 186 40.65 -21.78 -11.32
N SER A 187 41.77 -21.64 -12.04
CA SER A 187 42.09 -22.51 -13.18
C SER A 187 42.32 -23.96 -12.75
N ARG A 188 42.93 -24.16 -11.58
CA ARG A 188 43.47 -25.47 -11.12
C ARG A 188 42.43 -26.48 -10.60
N MET A 189 41.15 -26.13 -10.56
CA MET A 189 40.07 -27.04 -10.13
C MET A 189 39.14 -27.50 -11.28
N ARG A 190 39.47 -27.19 -12.55
CA ARG A 190 38.63 -27.57 -13.69
C ARG A 190 39.18 -28.72 -14.56
N GLU A 191 40.44 -29.13 -14.37
CA GLU A 191 41.08 -30.16 -15.21
C GLU A 191 40.93 -31.58 -14.65
N ASP A 192 40.92 -31.77 -13.33
CA ASP A 192 40.86 -33.09 -12.65
C ASP A 192 39.49 -33.82 -12.70
N ARG A 193 38.61 -33.49 -13.66
CA ARG A 193 37.29 -34.14 -13.81
C ARG A 193 36.87 -34.50 -15.23
N ALA A 194 37.81 -34.53 -16.18
CA ALA A 194 37.59 -34.93 -17.57
C ALA A 194 38.30 -36.24 -17.98
N VAL A 195 38.71 -37.08 -17.02
CA VAL A 195 39.26 -38.42 -17.29
C VAL A 195 38.15 -39.47 -17.20
N ASN A 196 37.57 -39.82 -18.35
CA ASN A 196 37.01 -41.14 -18.72
C ASN A 196 35.98 -41.03 -19.87
N ASN A 197 36.44 -41.07 -21.12
CA ASN A 197 36.06 -42.09 -22.13
C ASN A 197 36.67 -41.75 -23.50
N ALA A 198 36.79 -42.75 -24.37
CA ALA A 198 37.74 -42.73 -25.49
C ALA A 198 37.16 -42.39 -26.88
N MET A 199 38.09 -41.92 -27.72
CA MET A 199 38.22 -41.97 -29.20
C MET A 199 37.51 -43.14 -29.95
N PRO A 200 37.31 -43.07 -31.29
CA PRO A 200 38.25 -42.47 -32.27
C PRO A 200 37.72 -41.63 -33.45
N ASP A 201 38.40 -40.48 -33.65
CA ASP A 201 39.18 -40.08 -34.84
C ASP A 201 38.67 -40.34 -36.28
N ARG A 202 38.71 -39.29 -37.12
CA ARG A 202 39.38 -39.31 -38.45
C ARG A 202 39.51 -37.92 -39.12
N GLY A 203 40.73 -37.38 -39.11
CA GLY A 203 41.39 -36.44 -40.06
C GLY A 203 40.65 -35.25 -40.72
N ALA A 204 41.30 -34.32 -41.42
CA ALA A 204 42.70 -33.84 -41.48
C ALA A 204 42.80 -32.83 -42.64
N ASN A 205 43.69 -31.83 -42.53
CA ASN A 205 44.09 -30.86 -43.58
C ASN A 205 43.01 -29.83 -44.02
N GLY A 206 43.34 -28.53 -44.17
CA GLY A 206 44.59 -27.85 -43.81
C GLY A 206 44.72 -26.43 -44.40
N LEU A 207 45.76 -25.72 -43.94
CA LEU A 207 46.34 -24.46 -44.47
C LEU A 207 45.54 -23.14 -44.29
N ALA A 208 46.34 -22.09 -44.02
CA ALA A 208 46.03 -20.66 -43.94
C ALA A 208 47.22 -19.92 -44.64
N PRO A 209 47.42 -18.59 -44.58
CA PRO A 209 46.58 -17.49 -44.11
C PRO A 209 46.36 -16.39 -45.19
N GLY A 210 45.70 -15.28 -44.85
CA GLY A 210 45.55 -14.10 -45.72
C GLY A 210 44.97 -12.90 -44.98
N ASP A 211 45.65 -11.75 -45.03
CA ASP A 211 45.55 -10.70 -44.02
C ASP A 211 44.78 -9.42 -44.47
N ASP A 212 44.32 -8.66 -43.48
CA ASP A 212 44.28 -7.19 -43.41
C ASP A 212 43.16 -6.30 -44.08
N ARG A 213 42.78 -5.25 -43.32
CA ARG A 213 42.24 -3.90 -43.65
C ARG A 213 40.74 -3.56 -43.90
N PHE A 214 40.25 -2.74 -42.94
CA PHE A 214 39.42 -1.53 -43.06
C PHE A 214 37.90 -1.55 -43.38
N LYS A 215 37.18 -0.75 -42.57
CA LYS A 215 35.83 -0.16 -42.76
C LYS A 215 36.01 1.38 -42.90
N PRO A 216 34.98 2.25 -43.03
CA PRO A 216 33.55 2.05 -43.29
C PRO A 216 33.03 2.92 -44.48
N VAL A 217 31.70 2.97 -44.71
CA VAL A 217 30.84 4.18 -44.94
C VAL A 217 29.44 3.76 -45.41
N VAL A 218 28.40 4.57 -45.11
CA VAL A 218 26.98 4.43 -45.50
C VAL A 218 26.55 5.71 -46.26
N PRO A 219 25.62 5.66 -47.24
CA PRO A 219 24.16 5.67 -46.92
C PRO A 219 23.23 4.91 -47.91
N TRP A 220 21.92 4.97 -47.63
CA TRP A 220 20.80 4.38 -48.39
C TRP A 220 20.42 5.15 -49.67
N PRO A 221 19.67 4.50 -50.59
CA PRO A 221 18.31 5.00 -50.89
C PRO A 221 17.22 3.90 -51.02
N HIS A 222 15.99 4.31 -51.35
CA HIS A 222 14.76 3.49 -51.48
C HIS A 222 14.62 2.82 -52.88
N VAL A 223 14.25 1.53 -52.95
CA VAL A 223 12.90 0.94 -53.21
C VAL A 223 12.43 1.00 -54.68
N GLU A 224 12.29 -0.17 -55.32
CA GLU A 224 11.02 -0.64 -55.92
C GLU A 224 11.08 -2.13 -56.35
N GLY A 225 9.90 -2.74 -56.56
CA GLY A 225 9.62 -3.96 -57.35
C GLY A 225 10.57 -5.17 -57.31
N VAL A 226 10.17 -6.25 -56.62
CA VAL A 226 10.68 -7.62 -56.86
C VAL A 226 9.52 -8.58 -57.09
N GLU A 227 9.45 -9.18 -58.28
CA GLU A 227 8.51 -10.28 -58.55
C GLU A 227 8.89 -11.52 -57.73
N VAL A 228 7.88 -12.16 -57.15
CA VAL A 228 8.06 -13.38 -56.34
C VAL A 228 7.89 -14.60 -57.23
N ASP A 229 9.01 -15.24 -57.62
CA ASP A 229 8.98 -16.56 -58.28
C ASP A 229 8.46 -17.64 -57.31
N LEU A 230 7.15 -17.85 -57.35
CA LEU A 230 6.42 -18.86 -56.59
C LEU A 230 6.87 -20.30 -56.89
N GLU A 231 7.45 -20.55 -58.06
CA GLU A 231 7.86 -21.88 -58.50
C GLU A 231 9.26 -22.24 -57.94
N SER A 232 10.14 -21.25 -57.75
CA SER A 232 11.35 -21.41 -56.92
C SER A 232 11.02 -21.76 -55.46
N ILE A 233 9.99 -21.13 -54.90
CA ILE A 233 9.52 -21.37 -53.52
C ILE A 233 8.91 -22.76 -53.40
N ARG A 234 8.07 -23.18 -54.37
CA ARG A 234 7.56 -24.56 -54.46
C ARG A 234 8.70 -25.59 -54.54
N ARG A 235 9.75 -25.34 -55.33
CA ARG A 235 10.90 -26.25 -55.42
C ARG A 235 11.69 -26.32 -54.11
N LYS A 236 11.94 -25.20 -53.43
CA LYS A 236 12.55 -25.18 -52.08
C LYS A 236 11.72 -25.95 -51.04
N ASN A 237 10.40 -25.75 -51.01
CA ASN A 237 9.51 -26.43 -50.07
C ASN A 237 9.42 -27.94 -50.37
N LYS A 238 9.41 -28.35 -51.65
CA LYS A 238 9.43 -29.75 -52.06
C LYS A 238 10.76 -30.45 -51.73
N ALA A 239 11.88 -29.73 -51.75
CA ALA A 239 13.17 -30.23 -51.29
C ALA A 239 13.21 -30.42 -49.76
N ARG A 240 12.74 -29.43 -48.98
CA ARG A 240 12.63 -29.54 -47.50
C ARG A 240 11.79 -30.74 -47.06
N HIS A 241 10.58 -30.88 -47.60
CA HIS A 241 9.71 -32.03 -47.32
C HIS A 241 10.24 -33.38 -47.85
N GLY A 242 11.32 -33.37 -48.64
CA GLY A 242 12.07 -34.56 -49.00
C GLY A 242 13.04 -35.00 -47.90
N GLN A 243 13.84 -34.07 -47.35
CA GLN A 243 14.80 -34.38 -46.28
C GLN A 243 14.13 -34.61 -44.91
N GLU A 244 13.00 -33.94 -44.63
CA GLU A 244 12.24 -34.12 -43.39
C GLU A 244 11.67 -35.55 -43.22
N ARG A 245 11.67 -36.40 -44.27
CA ARG A 245 11.09 -37.77 -44.24
C ARG A 245 12.02 -38.91 -43.82
N HIS A 246 13.32 -38.67 -43.66
CA HIS A 246 14.28 -39.71 -43.22
C HIS A 246 15.05 -39.38 -41.93
N ALA A 247 14.60 -38.37 -41.18
CA ALA A 247 15.06 -38.09 -39.81
C ALA A 247 13.90 -37.98 -38.79
N GLY A 248 12.69 -38.40 -39.18
CA GLY A 248 11.44 -38.25 -38.40
C GLY A 248 11.03 -39.48 -37.59
N GLY A 249 11.98 -40.24 -37.03
CA GLY A 249 11.69 -41.47 -36.28
C GLY A 249 11.23 -41.22 -34.83
N ASP A 250 12.07 -40.54 -34.04
CA ASP A 250 11.92 -40.49 -32.59
C ASP A 250 11.33 -39.18 -32.05
N ASN A 251 11.68 -38.02 -32.64
CA ASN A 251 11.24 -36.70 -32.16
C ASN A 251 9.71 -36.49 -32.11
N GLN A 252 8.92 -37.28 -32.84
CA GLN A 252 7.44 -37.14 -32.82
C GLN A 252 6.80 -37.83 -31.60
N LYS A 253 7.52 -38.69 -30.87
CA LYS A 253 7.05 -39.27 -29.60
C LYS A 253 7.31 -38.33 -28.41
N ASP A 254 8.50 -37.72 -28.33
CA ASP A 254 8.86 -36.79 -27.26
C ASP A 254 7.92 -35.57 -27.20
N ILE A 255 7.47 -35.08 -28.36
CA ILE A 255 6.50 -33.96 -28.44
C ILE A 255 5.12 -34.35 -27.85
N MET A 256 4.78 -35.65 -27.80
CA MET A 256 3.52 -36.15 -27.22
C MET A 256 3.62 -36.50 -25.72
N GLN A 257 4.79 -36.36 -25.08
CA GLN A 257 4.99 -36.71 -23.66
C GLN A 257 5.42 -35.56 -22.73
N ARG A 258 5.21 -34.29 -23.12
CA ARG A 258 5.12 -33.20 -22.14
C ARG A 258 3.83 -33.30 -21.34
N GLN A 259 3.84 -34.13 -20.29
CA GLN A 259 2.83 -34.12 -19.25
C GLN A 259 2.95 -32.81 -18.46
N TYR A 260 2.06 -31.85 -18.76
CA TYR A 260 1.96 -30.59 -18.04
C TYR A 260 1.70 -30.81 -16.55
N LEU A 261 2.20 -29.89 -15.71
CA LEU A 261 1.93 -29.91 -14.28
C LEU A 261 0.47 -29.55 -14.02
N THR A 262 -0.17 -30.32 -13.15
CA THR A 262 -1.56 -30.12 -12.74
C THR A 262 -1.67 -30.15 -11.23
N PHE A 263 -2.47 -29.25 -10.66
CA PHE A 263 -2.80 -29.23 -9.23
C PHE A 263 -3.49 -30.52 -8.79
N LYS A 264 -3.33 -30.93 -7.52
CA LYS A 264 -4.04 -32.11 -6.98
C LYS A 264 -5.56 -31.99 -7.22
N PRO A 265 -6.24 -33.08 -7.61
CA PRO A 265 -7.69 -33.08 -7.81
C PRO A 265 -8.45 -32.85 -6.49
N GLN A 266 -9.70 -32.41 -6.60
CA GLN A 266 -10.60 -32.29 -5.45
C GLN A 266 -10.92 -33.70 -4.89
N THR A 267 -10.44 -33.99 -3.68
CA THR A 267 -10.74 -35.23 -2.94
C THR A 267 -11.82 -35.03 -1.87
N PHE A 268 -12.03 -33.80 -1.41
CA PHE A 268 -12.96 -33.46 -0.35
C PHE A 268 -14.36 -33.16 -0.91
N SER A 269 -15.39 -33.76 -0.31
CA SER A 269 -16.78 -33.59 -0.74
C SER A 269 -17.50 -32.59 0.15
N TYR A 270 -17.95 -31.48 -0.44
CA TYR A 270 -18.70 -30.42 0.24
C TYR A 270 -19.92 -30.02 -0.60
N ARG A 271 -21.03 -29.72 0.08
CA ARG A 271 -22.30 -29.33 -0.56
C ARG A 271 -22.44 -27.81 -0.56
N ASP A 272 -22.94 -27.24 -1.66
CA ASP A 272 -23.25 -25.81 -1.70
C ASP A 272 -24.18 -25.42 -0.53
N PRO A 273 -23.97 -24.25 0.10
CA PRO A 273 -24.88 -23.76 1.12
C PRO A 273 -26.25 -23.45 0.50
N VAL A 274 -27.31 -23.57 1.31
CA VAL A 274 -28.69 -23.38 0.86
C VAL A 274 -29.29 -22.16 1.56
N LEU A 275 -29.65 -21.14 0.78
CA LEU A 275 -30.43 -20.00 1.26
C LEU A 275 -31.85 -20.45 1.62
N ARG A 276 -32.30 -20.16 2.84
CA ARG A 276 -33.65 -20.48 3.34
C ARG A 276 -34.31 -19.23 3.93
N PRO A 277 -34.88 -18.34 3.10
CA PRO A 277 -35.39 -17.04 3.55
C PRO A 277 -36.34 -17.16 4.75
N GLY A 278 -36.12 -16.35 5.78
CA GLY A 278 -36.89 -16.38 7.03
C GLY A 278 -36.52 -17.49 8.02
N VAL A 279 -35.64 -18.43 7.65
CA VAL A 279 -35.12 -19.48 8.56
C VAL A 279 -33.66 -19.16 8.87
N LEU A 280 -33.39 -18.71 10.11
CA LEU A 280 -32.06 -18.31 10.55
C LEU A 280 -31.00 -19.40 10.30
N GLY A 281 -29.86 -19.01 9.74
CA GLY A 281 -28.77 -19.90 9.33
C GLY A 281 -28.10 -20.63 10.50
N ASN A 282 -27.64 -21.85 10.27
CA ASN A 282 -27.06 -22.72 11.31
C ASN A 282 -25.73 -22.21 11.91
N PHE A 283 -25.10 -21.20 11.30
CA PHE A 283 -23.89 -20.53 11.81
C PHE A 283 -24.15 -19.12 12.39
N GLU A 284 -25.39 -18.64 12.38
CA GLU A 284 -25.73 -17.32 12.90
C GLU A 284 -25.80 -17.33 14.44
N PRO A 285 -25.33 -16.27 15.15
CA PRO A 285 -25.51 -16.18 16.59
C PRO A 285 -27.00 -16.22 16.98
N LYS A 286 -27.37 -17.19 17.82
CA LYS A 286 -28.75 -17.37 18.30
C LYS A 286 -29.22 -16.21 19.19
N GLU A 287 -28.28 -15.60 19.90
CA GLU A 287 -28.46 -14.45 20.78
C GLU A 287 -27.48 -13.34 20.38
N PRO A 288 -27.79 -12.05 20.64
CA PRO A 288 -26.88 -10.94 20.37
C PRO A 288 -25.52 -11.13 21.04
N GLU A 289 -24.43 -10.80 20.34
CA GLU A 289 -23.08 -10.91 20.89
C GLU A 289 -22.91 -10.01 22.13
N PRO A 290 -22.44 -10.55 23.27
CA PRO A 290 -22.22 -9.75 24.47
C PRO A 290 -21.11 -8.71 24.25
N HIS A 291 -21.33 -7.52 24.80
CA HIS A 291 -20.31 -6.46 24.86
C HIS A 291 -19.08 -6.93 25.64
N GLY A 292 -17.89 -6.47 25.25
CA GLY A 292 -16.67 -6.69 26.02
C GLY A 292 -16.65 -5.89 27.32
N VAL A 293 -17.21 -4.68 27.30
CA VAL A 293 -17.55 -3.88 28.50
C VAL A 293 -18.98 -3.34 28.36
N VAL A 294 -19.85 -3.60 29.33
CA VAL A 294 -21.26 -3.17 29.25
C VAL A 294 -21.36 -1.64 29.28
N GLY A 295 -21.68 -1.04 28.13
CA GLY A 295 -21.73 0.42 27.98
C GLY A 295 -20.37 1.08 27.73
N GLY A 296 -19.31 0.29 27.49
CA GLY A 296 -17.97 0.80 27.22
C GLY A 296 -17.85 1.55 25.88
N PRO A 297 -16.76 2.33 25.71
CA PRO A 297 -16.48 3.03 24.45
C PRO A 297 -16.22 2.01 23.31
N GLY A 298 -16.63 2.37 22.10
CA GLY A 298 -16.40 1.56 20.89
C GLY A 298 -17.30 0.33 20.73
N GLU A 299 -18.13 0.00 21.72
CA GLU A 299 -19.10 -1.10 21.64
C GLU A 299 -20.15 -0.88 20.54
N LYS A 300 -20.57 -1.97 19.90
CA LYS A 300 -21.36 -2.01 18.65
C LYS A 300 -20.79 -1.11 17.55
N ALA A 301 -19.45 -0.98 17.50
CA ALA A 301 -18.74 -0.08 16.60
C ALA A 301 -19.21 1.39 16.65
N LYS A 302 -19.65 1.89 17.81
CA LYS A 302 -19.95 3.32 17.99
C LYS A 302 -18.67 4.17 17.93
N PRO A 303 -18.69 5.36 17.30
CA PRO A 303 -17.53 6.24 17.23
C PRO A 303 -17.12 6.75 18.61
N VAL A 304 -15.82 6.69 18.91
CA VAL A 304 -15.20 7.18 20.14
C VAL A 304 -14.52 8.52 19.87
N VAL A 305 -15.26 9.60 20.10
CA VAL A 305 -14.75 10.97 19.96
C VAL A 305 -14.13 11.40 21.29
N LEU A 306 -12.81 11.63 21.29
CA LEU A 306 -12.06 12.14 22.44
C LEU A 306 -12.10 13.68 22.49
N GLY A 307 -11.93 14.25 23.69
CA GLY A 307 -11.92 15.69 23.89
C GLY A 307 -10.59 16.37 23.49
N PRO A 308 -10.56 17.71 23.46
CA PRO A 308 -9.39 18.48 23.05
C PRO A 308 -8.20 18.32 24.01
N GLU A 309 -8.43 17.95 25.27
CA GLU A 309 -7.40 17.70 26.29
C GLU A 309 -6.45 16.54 25.92
N LEU A 310 -6.94 15.53 25.20
CA LEU A 310 -6.13 14.40 24.74
C LEU A 310 -5.41 14.65 23.41
N LYS A 311 -5.65 15.79 22.75
CA LYS A 311 -5.17 16.07 21.38
C LYS A 311 -3.67 15.83 21.17
N HIS A 312 -2.82 16.20 22.14
CA HIS A 312 -1.37 15.99 22.03
C HIS A 312 -0.97 14.51 22.08
N ALA A 313 -1.61 13.72 22.95
CA ALA A 313 -1.39 12.27 23.03
C ALA A 313 -1.91 11.56 21.77
N VAL A 314 -3.09 11.96 21.28
CA VAL A 314 -3.65 11.50 20.00
C VAL A 314 -2.66 11.76 18.85
N GLN A 315 -2.19 13.00 18.68
CA GLN A 315 -1.21 13.36 17.65
C GLN A 315 0.12 12.61 17.76
N ALA A 316 0.61 12.36 18.99
CA ALA A 316 1.80 11.54 19.20
C ALA A 316 1.59 10.09 18.74
N SER A 317 0.48 9.46 19.12
CA SER A 317 0.16 8.08 18.71
C SER A 317 -0.04 7.92 17.20
N ILE A 318 -0.67 8.91 16.56
CA ILE A 318 -0.85 8.93 15.09
C ILE A 318 0.51 9.04 14.38
N LYS A 319 1.41 9.90 14.87
CA LYS A 319 2.76 10.05 14.32
C LYS A 319 3.55 8.72 14.34
N GLU A 320 3.39 7.96 15.42
CA GLU A 320 4.10 6.69 15.66
C GLU A 320 3.48 5.48 14.92
N PHE A 321 2.18 5.24 15.08
CA PHE A 321 1.49 4.02 14.60
C PHE A 321 0.64 4.25 13.33
N GLY A 322 0.23 5.49 13.09
CA GLY A 322 -0.73 5.87 12.05
C GLY A 322 -2.19 5.75 12.49
N PHE A 323 -2.44 5.49 13.77
CA PHE A 323 -3.77 5.32 14.35
C PHE A 323 -3.88 6.11 15.66
N ASN A 324 -5.10 6.47 16.07
CA ASN A 324 -5.38 7.04 17.38
C ASN A 324 -5.35 5.94 18.46
N MET A 325 -4.15 5.55 18.89
CA MET A 325 -4.00 4.52 19.93
C MET A 325 -4.66 4.92 21.25
N VAL A 326 -4.73 6.22 21.57
CA VAL A 326 -5.42 6.71 22.79
C VAL A 326 -6.90 6.31 22.79
N ALA A 327 -7.58 6.38 21.64
CA ALA A 327 -8.95 5.86 21.52
C ALA A 327 -8.97 4.33 21.54
N SER A 328 -8.03 3.67 20.86
CA SER A 328 -7.96 2.21 20.79
C SER A 328 -7.77 1.57 22.18
N ASP A 329 -6.87 2.11 23.00
CA ASP A 329 -6.50 1.55 24.31
C ASP A 329 -7.64 1.70 25.34
N MET A 330 -8.59 2.59 25.12
CA MET A 330 -9.83 2.70 25.92
C MET A 330 -10.91 1.71 25.50
N ILE A 331 -10.87 1.19 24.27
CA ILE A 331 -11.89 0.30 23.71
C ILE A 331 -11.56 -1.16 24.04
N SER A 332 -12.55 -1.94 24.47
CA SER A 332 -12.36 -3.36 24.82
C SER A 332 -11.80 -4.20 23.67
N LEU A 333 -10.84 -5.07 23.96
CA LEU A 333 -10.29 -6.03 22.99
C LEU A 333 -11.38 -7.01 22.50
N ASP A 334 -12.35 -7.30 23.35
CA ASP A 334 -13.52 -8.14 23.07
C ASP A 334 -14.77 -7.32 22.67
N ARG A 335 -14.63 -6.09 22.16
CA ARG A 335 -15.79 -5.24 21.81
C ARG A 335 -16.75 -5.93 20.85
N SER A 336 -18.04 -5.69 21.05
CA SER A 336 -19.06 -5.95 20.05
C SER A 336 -18.94 -4.97 18.87
N VAL A 337 -19.28 -5.43 17.67
CA VAL A 337 -19.27 -4.62 16.43
C VAL A 337 -20.68 -4.44 15.88
N ASN A 338 -20.84 -3.55 14.89
CA ASN A 338 -22.06 -3.48 14.08
C ASN A 338 -22.09 -4.62 13.04
N ASP A 339 -23.27 -4.93 12.52
CA ASP A 339 -23.44 -5.85 11.40
C ASP A 339 -23.61 -5.06 10.10
N LEU A 340 -22.67 -5.22 9.17
CA LEU A 340 -22.66 -4.61 7.83
C LEU A 340 -23.02 -5.61 6.72
N ARG A 341 -23.43 -6.84 7.08
CA ARG A 341 -23.93 -7.83 6.11
C ARG A 341 -25.35 -7.44 5.68
N GLN A 342 -25.72 -7.82 4.46
CA GLN A 342 -27.11 -7.72 4.02
C GLN A 342 -27.95 -8.83 4.69
N GLU A 343 -29.23 -8.58 4.95
CA GLU A 343 -30.08 -9.49 5.76
C GLU A 343 -30.16 -10.92 5.19
N GLU A 344 -30.10 -11.08 3.86
CA GLU A 344 -30.05 -12.38 3.19
C GLU A 344 -28.89 -13.27 3.69
N CYS A 345 -27.77 -12.68 4.14
CA CYS A 345 -26.63 -13.41 4.68
C CYS A 345 -26.96 -14.23 5.94
N LYS A 346 -27.98 -13.82 6.72
CA LYS A 346 -28.38 -14.51 7.97
C LYS A 346 -29.24 -15.76 7.71
N TYR A 347 -29.61 -16.02 6.46
CA TYR A 347 -30.50 -17.13 6.06
C TYR A 347 -29.79 -18.24 5.26
N TRP A 348 -28.47 -18.21 5.14
CA TRP A 348 -27.71 -19.31 4.54
C TRP A 348 -27.48 -20.45 5.53
N HIS A 349 -27.77 -21.67 5.08
CA HIS A 349 -27.48 -22.91 5.79
C HIS A 349 -26.28 -23.57 5.15
N TYR A 350 -25.16 -23.58 5.85
CA TYR A 350 -23.89 -24.16 5.38
C TYR A 350 -23.78 -25.61 5.84
N ASP A 351 -23.22 -26.47 4.99
CA ASP A 351 -22.79 -27.80 5.42
C ASP A 351 -21.67 -27.63 6.48
N GLU A 352 -21.78 -28.34 7.60
CA GLU A 352 -20.83 -28.23 8.71
C GLU A 352 -19.49 -28.94 8.44
N ASN A 353 -19.38 -29.68 7.33
CA ASN A 353 -18.14 -30.28 6.83
C ASN A 353 -17.16 -29.24 6.23
N LEU A 354 -16.96 -28.08 6.89
CA LEU A 354 -15.99 -27.07 6.47
C LEU A 354 -14.56 -27.52 6.78
N LEU A 355 -13.62 -27.16 5.90
CA LEU A 355 -12.19 -27.27 6.16
C LEU A 355 -11.78 -26.47 7.42
N THR A 356 -10.73 -26.92 8.11
CA THR A 356 -10.09 -26.17 9.21
C THR A 356 -9.10 -25.13 8.68
N ALA A 357 -8.81 -24.09 9.46
CA ALA A 357 -7.90 -23.03 9.08
C ALA A 357 -6.82 -22.68 10.13
N SER A 358 -5.63 -22.34 9.63
CA SER A 358 -4.61 -21.59 10.36
C SER A 358 -4.75 -20.12 9.96
N ILE A 359 -4.96 -19.24 10.95
CA ILE A 359 -5.08 -17.79 10.71
C ILE A 359 -3.67 -17.19 10.82
N VAL A 360 -3.18 -16.55 9.76
CA VAL A 360 -1.83 -15.98 9.70
C VAL A 360 -1.90 -14.46 9.75
N ILE A 361 -1.25 -13.88 10.77
CA ILE A 361 -1.20 -12.43 11.00
C ILE A 361 0.26 -12.00 10.99
N VAL A 362 0.66 -11.26 9.95
CA VAL A 362 1.99 -10.63 9.88
C VAL A 362 1.92 -9.25 10.52
N PHE A 363 2.88 -8.93 11.40
CA PHE A 363 2.96 -7.63 12.05
C PHE A 363 4.40 -7.09 12.08
N HIS A 364 4.52 -5.76 12.05
CA HIS A 364 5.78 -5.05 12.25
C HIS A 364 5.49 -3.70 12.92
N ASN A 365 5.95 -3.52 14.17
CA ASN A 365 5.69 -2.32 14.98
C ASN A 365 4.20 -1.95 15.12
N GLU A 366 3.32 -2.95 15.12
CA GLU A 366 1.88 -2.78 15.27
C GLU A 366 1.51 -2.33 16.70
N GLY A 367 0.43 -1.57 16.85
CA GLY A 367 -0.06 -1.15 18.18
C GLY A 367 -0.51 -2.34 19.03
N TRP A 368 -0.29 -2.28 20.35
CA TRP A 368 -0.65 -3.39 21.25
C TRP A 368 -2.15 -3.75 21.17
N SER A 369 -3.02 -2.74 21.29
CA SER A 369 -4.47 -2.96 21.30
C SER A 369 -5.05 -3.25 19.92
N THR A 370 -4.44 -2.79 18.82
CA THR A 370 -4.86 -3.16 17.46
C THR A 370 -4.50 -4.61 17.14
N LEU A 371 -3.26 -5.04 17.43
CA LEU A 371 -2.83 -6.44 17.28
C LEU A 371 -3.67 -7.39 18.14
N MET A 372 -3.87 -7.08 19.42
CA MET A 372 -4.62 -7.97 20.32
C MET A 372 -6.12 -7.97 20.02
N ARG A 373 -6.75 -6.84 19.66
CA ARG A 373 -8.17 -6.82 19.24
C ARG A 373 -8.39 -7.64 17.96
N THR A 374 -7.41 -7.68 17.06
CA THR A 374 -7.44 -8.59 15.90
C THR A 374 -7.52 -10.05 16.35
N VAL A 375 -6.60 -10.49 17.22
CA VAL A 375 -6.56 -11.87 17.77
C VAL A 375 -7.85 -12.21 18.55
N HIS A 376 -8.30 -11.32 19.44
CA HIS A 376 -9.55 -11.49 20.19
C HIS A 376 -10.76 -11.63 19.26
N SER A 377 -10.90 -10.78 18.24
CA SER A 377 -12.04 -10.85 17.31
C SER A 377 -12.13 -12.20 16.59
N VAL A 378 -10.99 -12.75 16.16
CA VAL A 378 -10.90 -14.07 15.52
C VAL A 378 -11.32 -15.17 16.49
N ILE A 379 -10.82 -15.17 17.72
CA ILE A 379 -11.15 -16.18 18.74
C ILE A 379 -12.62 -16.09 19.18
N LYS A 380 -13.17 -14.87 19.27
CA LYS A 380 -14.55 -14.62 19.69
C LYS A 380 -15.58 -15.05 18.64
N ARG A 381 -15.27 -14.91 17.34
CA ARG A 381 -16.24 -15.04 16.23
C ARG A 381 -16.01 -16.22 15.28
N THR A 382 -14.97 -17.03 15.50
CA THR A 382 -14.71 -18.25 14.71
C THR A 382 -15.12 -19.49 15.50
N PRO A 383 -15.97 -20.40 14.96
CA PRO A 383 -16.38 -21.59 15.71
C PRO A 383 -15.19 -22.51 15.98
N ARG A 384 -14.94 -22.81 17.27
CA ARG A 384 -13.68 -23.42 17.77
C ARG A 384 -13.22 -24.67 17.01
N LYS A 385 -14.13 -25.51 16.51
CA LYS A 385 -13.79 -26.74 15.77
C LYS A 385 -13.08 -26.51 14.42
N TYR A 386 -13.11 -25.30 13.87
CA TYR A 386 -12.46 -24.97 12.60
C TYR A 386 -11.18 -24.13 12.76
N LEU A 387 -11.00 -23.48 13.91
CA LEU A 387 -9.83 -22.66 14.21
C LEU A 387 -8.68 -23.55 14.71
N ALA A 388 -7.80 -23.98 13.81
CA ALA A 388 -6.72 -24.92 14.14
C ALA A 388 -5.56 -24.24 14.91
N GLU A 389 -5.23 -23.00 14.55
CA GLU A 389 -4.22 -22.16 15.21
C GLU A 389 -4.31 -20.70 14.72
N ILE A 390 -3.77 -19.78 15.52
CA ILE A 390 -3.44 -18.42 15.09
C ILE A 390 -1.91 -18.27 15.12
N VAL A 391 -1.34 -17.90 13.99
CA VAL A 391 0.10 -17.81 13.74
C VAL A 391 0.46 -16.34 13.52
N LEU A 392 1.04 -15.73 14.55
CA LEU A 392 1.57 -14.38 14.50
C LEU A 392 3.02 -14.41 13.98
N ILE A 393 3.34 -13.60 12.98
CA ILE A 393 4.69 -13.46 12.43
C ILE A 393 5.20 -12.04 12.72
N ASP A 394 6.16 -11.95 13.64
CA ASP A 394 6.90 -10.72 13.96
C ASP A 394 7.97 -10.50 12.88
N ASP A 395 7.69 -9.61 11.93
CA ASP A 395 8.65 -9.24 10.88
C ASP A 395 9.68 -8.22 11.42
N PHE A 396 10.43 -8.65 12.44
CA PHE A 396 11.53 -7.89 13.04
C PHE A 396 11.09 -6.51 13.61
N SER A 397 10.02 -6.50 14.42
CA SER A 397 9.60 -5.32 15.18
C SER A 397 10.66 -4.88 16.19
N ASN A 398 10.70 -3.58 16.52
CA ASN A 398 11.56 -3.01 17.55
C ASN A 398 10.81 -2.45 18.78
N LYS A 399 9.47 -2.45 18.78
CA LYS A 399 8.67 -2.07 19.95
C LYS A 399 8.74 -3.13 21.04
N GLU A 400 9.15 -2.72 22.24
CA GLU A 400 9.31 -3.58 23.44
C GLU A 400 8.05 -4.42 23.75
N HIS A 401 6.87 -3.80 23.68
CA HIS A 401 5.60 -4.48 23.96
C HIS A 401 5.25 -5.61 22.98
N LEU A 402 6.02 -5.83 21.90
CA LEU A 402 5.85 -6.94 20.96
C LEU A 402 6.82 -8.12 21.24
N LYS A 403 7.64 -8.03 22.29
CA LYS A 403 8.61 -9.04 22.71
C LYS A 403 8.07 -9.84 23.91
N GLU A 404 8.73 -9.81 25.05
CA GLU A 404 8.43 -10.66 26.21
C GLU A 404 6.98 -10.48 26.70
N LYS A 405 6.47 -9.24 26.70
CA LYS A 405 5.07 -8.95 27.05
C LYS A 405 4.06 -9.68 26.16
N LEU A 406 4.34 -9.80 24.86
CA LEU A 406 3.49 -10.53 23.92
C LEU A 406 3.56 -12.04 24.20
N ASP A 407 4.76 -12.57 24.46
CA ASP A 407 5.00 -13.99 24.72
C ASP A 407 4.34 -14.48 26.01
N GLU A 408 4.29 -13.65 27.05
CA GLU A 408 3.51 -13.92 28.25
C GLU A 408 2.00 -13.86 28.00
N TYR A 409 1.52 -12.84 27.27
CA TYR A 409 0.08 -12.64 27.06
C TYR A 409 -0.58 -13.75 26.21
N ILE A 410 0.08 -14.23 25.15
CA ILE A 410 -0.51 -15.28 24.29
C ILE A 410 -0.72 -16.63 25.01
N LYS A 411 -0.09 -16.85 26.16
CA LYS A 411 -0.30 -18.04 27.01
C LYS A 411 -1.74 -18.17 27.51
N LEU A 412 -2.49 -17.06 27.54
CA LEU A 412 -3.94 -17.00 27.83
C LEU A 412 -4.75 -18.03 27.01
N TRP A 413 -4.33 -18.32 25.78
CA TRP A 413 -5.02 -19.23 24.87
C TRP A 413 -4.35 -20.61 24.75
N ASN A 414 -3.54 -20.99 25.74
CA ASN A 414 -2.99 -22.34 25.92
C ASN A 414 -2.28 -22.94 24.67
N GLY A 415 -1.63 -22.09 23.86
CA GLY A 415 -0.91 -22.50 22.65
C GLY A 415 -1.75 -22.55 21.35
N LEU A 416 -3.03 -22.17 21.39
CA LEU A 416 -3.84 -21.90 20.19
C LEU A 416 -3.24 -20.73 19.37
N VAL A 417 -2.79 -19.69 20.08
CA VAL A 417 -2.06 -18.55 19.51
C VAL A 417 -0.56 -18.80 19.69
N LYS A 418 0.20 -18.62 18.60
CA LYS A 418 1.65 -18.85 18.52
C LYS A 418 2.29 -17.63 17.87
N VAL A 419 3.49 -17.27 18.29
CA VAL A 419 4.30 -16.24 17.62
C VAL A 419 5.62 -16.82 17.14
N PHE A 420 6.02 -16.44 15.93
CA PHE A 420 7.35 -16.70 15.38
C PHE A 420 7.98 -15.36 15.02
N ARG A 421 9.29 -15.21 15.26
CA ARG A 421 10.03 -13.98 14.98
C ARG A 421 11.02 -14.20 13.85
N ASN A 422 11.04 -13.27 12.89
CA ASN A 422 12.02 -13.26 11.82
C ASN A 422 13.36 -12.72 12.35
N GLU A 423 14.48 -13.30 11.92
CA GLU A 423 15.84 -12.90 12.32
C GLU A 423 16.28 -11.56 11.72
N ARG A 424 15.61 -11.14 10.64
CA ARG A 424 15.74 -9.86 9.95
C ARG A 424 14.37 -9.42 9.45
N ARG A 425 14.25 -8.16 9.00
CA ARG A 425 13.01 -7.67 8.37
C ARG A 425 12.94 -8.15 6.91
N GLU A 426 12.08 -9.13 6.66
CA GLU A 426 11.85 -9.74 5.34
C GLU A 426 10.80 -8.94 4.54
N GLY A 427 9.93 -8.21 5.23
CA GLY A 427 8.81 -7.48 4.66
C GLY A 427 7.54 -8.31 4.54
N LEU A 428 6.41 -7.62 4.36
CA LEU A 428 5.06 -8.21 4.40
C LEU A 428 4.91 -9.44 3.50
N ILE A 429 5.43 -9.36 2.28
CA ILE A 429 5.28 -10.39 1.25
C ILE A 429 5.96 -11.70 1.69
N GLN A 430 7.24 -11.64 2.05
CA GLN A 430 8.00 -12.83 2.43
C GLN A 430 7.68 -13.30 3.85
N ALA A 431 7.32 -12.39 4.76
CA ALA A 431 6.78 -12.76 6.07
C ALA A 431 5.45 -13.54 5.98
N ARG A 432 4.59 -13.25 4.98
CA ARG A 432 3.41 -14.10 4.69
C ARG A 432 3.82 -15.48 4.16
N SER A 433 4.80 -15.57 3.26
CA SER A 433 5.35 -16.85 2.78
C SER A 433 5.94 -17.70 3.92
N ILE A 434 6.69 -17.08 4.85
CA ILE A 434 7.16 -17.71 6.09
C ILE A 434 5.96 -18.17 6.94
N GLY A 435 4.91 -17.34 7.05
CA GLY A 435 3.65 -17.70 7.69
C GLY A 435 3.04 -19.00 7.16
N ALA A 436 2.95 -19.20 5.84
CA ALA A 436 2.49 -20.46 5.23
C ALA A 436 3.33 -21.69 5.62
N GLN A 437 4.64 -21.50 5.85
CA GLN A 437 5.57 -22.57 6.22
C GLN A 437 5.53 -22.89 7.72
N LYS A 438 5.27 -21.88 8.58
CA LYS A 438 5.10 -22.04 10.03
C LYS A 438 3.71 -22.58 10.40
N ALA A 439 2.67 -22.18 9.68
CA ALA A 439 1.31 -22.70 9.79
C ALA A 439 1.21 -24.13 9.22
N LYS A 440 0.80 -25.08 10.06
CA LYS A 440 0.86 -26.52 9.78
C LYS A 440 -0.38 -27.32 10.22
N LEU A 441 -1.30 -26.74 10.98
CA LEU A 441 -2.45 -27.46 11.54
C LEU A 441 -3.75 -27.27 10.74
N GLY A 442 -3.91 -26.15 10.03
CA GLY A 442 -5.06 -25.86 9.19
C GLY A 442 -4.93 -26.37 7.77
N GLN A 443 -6.06 -26.78 7.19
CA GLN A 443 -6.20 -27.14 5.77
C GLN A 443 -6.28 -25.90 4.87
N VAL A 444 -6.75 -24.78 5.42
CA VAL A 444 -6.84 -23.47 4.76
C VAL A 444 -5.90 -22.50 5.47
N LEU A 445 -5.21 -21.66 4.70
CA LEU A 445 -4.51 -20.48 5.23
C LEU A 445 -5.44 -19.27 5.08
N ILE A 446 -5.69 -18.55 6.16
CA ILE A 446 -6.43 -17.28 6.12
C ILE A 446 -5.52 -16.16 6.60
N TYR A 447 -5.21 -15.23 5.71
CA TYR A 447 -4.41 -14.05 6.03
C TYR A 447 -5.30 -12.91 6.51
N LEU A 448 -4.84 -12.23 7.56
CA LEU A 448 -5.38 -10.97 8.05
C LEU A 448 -4.21 -10.01 8.33
N ASP A 449 -4.40 -8.72 8.08
CA ASP A 449 -3.48 -7.70 8.57
C ASP A 449 -3.66 -7.52 10.09
N ALA A 450 -2.61 -7.07 10.78
CA ALA A 450 -2.56 -6.99 12.25
C ALA A 450 -3.42 -5.89 12.91
N HIS A 451 -4.27 -5.23 12.13
CA HIS A 451 -5.18 -4.16 12.55
C HIS A 451 -6.56 -4.38 11.90
N CYS A 452 -7.17 -5.53 12.19
CA CYS A 452 -8.47 -5.95 11.65
C CYS A 452 -9.47 -6.34 12.75
N GLU A 453 -10.76 -6.31 12.44
CA GLU A 453 -11.81 -6.90 13.28
C GLU A 453 -12.78 -7.71 12.41
N VAL A 454 -12.83 -9.02 12.64
CA VAL A 454 -13.72 -9.91 11.86
C VAL A 454 -15.18 -9.74 12.29
N ALA A 455 -16.11 -9.86 11.34
CA ALA A 455 -17.54 -9.79 11.62
C ALA A 455 -18.11 -11.10 12.20
N VAL A 456 -19.35 -11.06 12.66
CA VAL A 456 -20.10 -12.25 13.07
C VAL A 456 -20.33 -13.18 11.87
N ASN A 457 -20.18 -14.50 12.07
CA ASN A 457 -20.31 -15.52 11.04
C ASN A 457 -19.46 -15.25 9.77
N TRP A 458 -18.24 -14.72 9.95
CA TRP A 458 -17.34 -14.46 8.82
C TRP A 458 -16.75 -15.75 8.20
N TYR A 459 -16.61 -16.81 8.98
CA TYR A 459 -15.82 -18.00 8.62
C TYR A 459 -16.49 -18.91 7.60
N ALA A 460 -17.73 -19.36 7.87
CA ALA A 460 -18.44 -20.31 7.03
C ALA A 460 -18.64 -19.83 5.58
N PRO A 461 -19.11 -18.60 5.30
CA PRO A 461 -19.17 -18.07 3.94
C PRO A 461 -17.80 -17.98 3.25
N LEU A 462 -16.72 -17.73 3.99
CA LEU A 462 -15.37 -17.59 3.42
C LEU A 462 -14.78 -18.94 3.00
N VAL A 463 -14.98 -19.98 3.81
CA VAL A 463 -14.33 -21.30 3.64
C VAL A 463 -15.20 -22.31 2.89
N ALA A 464 -16.53 -22.13 2.83
CA ALA A 464 -17.42 -23.00 2.06
C ALA A 464 -17.05 -23.13 0.55
N PRO A 465 -16.68 -22.07 -0.18
CA PRO A 465 -16.27 -22.21 -1.59
C PRO A 465 -14.99 -23.03 -1.75
N ILE A 466 -14.00 -22.81 -0.87
CA ILE A 466 -12.72 -23.55 -0.85
C ILE A 466 -12.95 -25.03 -0.52
N SER A 467 -13.89 -25.30 0.40
CA SER A 467 -14.27 -26.66 0.80
C SER A 467 -14.85 -27.46 -0.38
N LYS A 468 -15.56 -26.79 -1.30
CA LYS A 468 -16.10 -27.40 -2.52
C LYS A 468 -15.07 -27.57 -3.63
N ASP A 469 -14.17 -26.60 -3.78
CA ASP A 469 -13.18 -26.54 -4.85
C ASP A 469 -11.91 -25.87 -4.31
N ARG A 470 -10.88 -26.68 -4.04
CA ARG A 470 -9.60 -26.24 -3.48
C ARG A 470 -8.85 -25.21 -4.31
N THR A 471 -9.19 -25.07 -5.60
CA THR A 471 -8.59 -24.07 -6.50
C THR A 471 -9.24 -22.68 -6.37
N ILE A 472 -10.23 -22.54 -5.49
CA ILE A 472 -10.83 -21.25 -5.14
C ILE A 472 -10.02 -20.58 -4.01
N CYS A 473 -9.59 -19.36 -4.26
CA CYS A 473 -9.21 -18.39 -3.24
C CYS A 473 -10.39 -17.45 -2.97
N THR A 474 -10.68 -17.17 -1.71
CA THR A 474 -11.78 -16.29 -1.29
C THR A 474 -11.27 -15.06 -0.55
N VAL A 475 -12.03 -13.97 -0.64
CA VAL A 475 -11.71 -12.66 -0.03
C VAL A 475 -12.96 -12.15 0.68
N PRO A 476 -12.88 -11.78 1.97
CA PRO A 476 -14.00 -11.13 2.66
C PRO A 476 -14.23 -9.73 2.08
N ILE A 477 -15.44 -9.19 2.18
CA ILE A 477 -15.63 -7.76 1.94
C ILE A 477 -14.88 -6.98 3.04
N ILE A 478 -13.95 -6.15 2.62
CA ILE A 478 -13.13 -5.33 3.52
C ILE A 478 -13.91 -4.06 3.85
N ASP A 479 -14.22 -3.86 5.12
CA ASP A 479 -14.86 -2.65 5.63
C ASP A 479 -13.80 -1.70 6.22
N VAL A 480 -14.12 -0.41 6.29
CA VAL A 480 -13.23 0.62 6.84
C VAL A 480 -13.51 0.75 8.34
N ILE A 481 -12.53 0.42 9.18
CA ILE A 481 -12.49 0.90 10.57
C ILE A 481 -11.80 2.26 10.54
N ASN A 482 -12.45 3.28 11.09
CA ASN A 482 -11.89 4.63 11.14
C ASN A 482 -10.71 4.67 12.14
N GLY A 483 -9.50 4.93 11.65
CA GLY A 483 -8.29 4.99 12.48
C GLY A 483 -8.26 6.09 13.54
N ASN A 484 -9.23 7.02 13.55
CA ASN A 484 -9.35 8.06 14.58
C ASN A 484 -10.43 7.75 15.64
N THR A 485 -11.58 7.23 15.22
CA THR A 485 -12.80 7.11 16.06
C THR A 485 -13.36 5.68 16.15
N TYR A 486 -12.79 4.71 15.43
CA TYR A 486 -13.05 3.27 15.55
C TYR A 486 -14.50 2.80 15.30
N GLU A 487 -15.35 3.60 14.67
CA GLU A 487 -16.54 3.09 13.97
C GLU A 487 -16.16 2.28 12.71
N ILE A 488 -17.05 1.38 12.28
CA ILE A 488 -16.84 0.53 11.10
C ILE A 488 -17.91 0.85 10.05
N VAL A 489 -17.48 1.17 8.83
CA VAL A 489 -18.33 1.58 7.70
C VAL A 489 -17.92 0.86 6.40
N PRO A 490 -18.85 0.61 5.47
CA PRO A 490 -18.51 -0.07 4.21
C PRO A 490 -17.68 0.82 3.26
N GLN A 491 -16.79 0.19 2.50
CA GLN A 491 -16.01 0.87 1.45
C GLN A 491 -16.93 1.32 0.28
N GLY A 492 -17.17 2.63 0.16
CA GLY A 492 -17.87 3.23 -0.99
C GLY A 492 -17.22 2.93 -2.35
N GLY A 493 -17.95 3.15 -3.45
CA GLY A 493 -17.50 2.83 -4.82
C GLY A 493 -17.78 1.39 -5.27
N GLY A 494 -18.74 0.73 -4.64
CA GLY A 494 -19.42 -0.43 -5.22
C GLY A 494 -20.56 -0.03 -6.14
N ASP A 495 -21.40 -1.00 -6.50
CA ASP A 495 -22.69 -0.81 -7.15
C ASP A 495 -23.79 -0.34 -6.16
N GLU A 496 -25.05 -0.39 -6.59
CA GLU A 496 -26.26 -0.14 -5.78
C GLU A 496 -26.35 -0.93 -4.45
N ASP A 497 -25.63 -2.06 -4.36
CA ASP A 497 -25.60 -2.98 -3.23
C ASP A 497 -24.33 -2.85 -2.37
N GLY A 498 -23.43 -1.94 -2.75
CA GLY A 498 -22.11 -1.74 -2.15
C GLY A 498 -21.05 -2.74 -2.61
N TYR A 499 -21.32 -3.57 -3.62
CA TYR A 499 -20.40 -4.57 -4.13
C TYR A 499 -19.44 -3.99 -5.16
N ALA A 500 -18.14 -4.16 -4.92
CA ALA A 500 -17.07 -3.75 -5.82
C ALA A 500 -16.17 -4.95 -6.17
N ARG A 501 -15.58 -4.92 -7.36
CA ARG A 501 -14.54 -5.85 -7.83
C ARG A 501 -13.17 -5.15 -7.74
N GLY A 502 -12.12 -5.94 -7.49
CA GLY A 502 -10.74 -5.46 -7.47
C GLY A 502 -10.16 -5.31 -8.87
N ALA A 503 -9.56 -4.16 -9.15
CA ALA A 503 -9.03 -3.77 -10.45
C ALA A 503 -7.68 -3.04 -10.29
N TRP A 504 -7.12 -2.60 -11.42
CA TRP A 504 -5.92 -1.77 -11.47
C TRP A 504 -6.04 -0.72 -12.58
N ASP A 505 -5.22 0.33 -12.51
CA ASP A 505 -4.86 1.11 -13.70
C ASP A 505 -3.60 0.54 -14.36
N TRP A 506 -3.28 1.02 -15.56
CA TRP A 506 -2.11 0.56 -16.33
C TRP A 506 -0.76 0.95 -15.71
N SER A 507 -0.74 1.71 -14.61
CA SER A 507 0.45 1.91 -13.78
C SER A 507 0.58 0.89 -12.63
N MET A 508 -0.27 -0.15 -12.61
CA MET A 508 -0.37 -1.18 -11.57
C MET A 508 -0.73 -0.62 -10.17
N LEU A 509 -1.48 0.48 -10.11
CA LEU A 509 -2.10 0.94 -8.85
C LEU A 509 -3.46 0.28 -8.64
N TRP A 510 -3.73 -0.17 -7.40
CA TRP A 510 -5.00 -0.77 -7.01
C TRP A 510 -6.18 0.18 -7.19
N LYS A 511 -7.27 -0.35 -7.77
CA LYS A 511 -8.55 0.32 -7.99
C LYS A 511 -9.70 -0.60 -7.57
N ARG A 512 -10.89 -0.03 -7.42
CA ARG A 512 -12.15 -0.76 -7.25
C ARG A 512 -13.16 -0.26 -8.28
N VAL A 513 -13.89 -1.19 -8.88
CA VAL A 513 -14.96 -0.92 -9.87
C VAL A 513 -16.26 -1.57 -9.40
N PRO A 514 -17.45 -1.05 -9.74
CA PRO A 514 -18.73 -1.63 -9.30
C PRO A 514 -18.93 -3.06 -9.82
N LEU A 515 -19.71 -3.86 -9.09
CA LEU A 515 -20.07 -5.21 -9.52
C LEU A 515 -20.89 -5.20 -10.83
N THR A 516 -20.36 -5.85 -11.87
CA THR A 516 -20.94 -5.75 -13.21
C THR A 516 -22.28 -6.49 -13.35
N PRO A 517 -23.16 -6.05 -14.27
CA PRO A 517 -24.34 -6.82 -14.65
C PRO A 517 -24.04 -8.22 -15.22
N ARG A 518 -22.81 -8.48 -15.72
CA ARG A 518 -22.38 -9.80 -16.18
C ARG A 518 -22.15 -10.74 -15.01
N GLU A 519 -21.44 -10.32 -13.95
CA GLU A 519 -21.29 -11.12 -12.73
C GLU A 519 -22.63 -11.31 -12.01
N LYS A 520 -23.50 -10.29 -11.97
CA LYS A 520 -24.86 -10.43 -11.41
C LYS A 520 -25.68 -11.52 -12.09
N ARG A 521 -25.69 -11.59 -13.42
CA ARG A 521 -26.47 -12.59 -14.18
C ARG A 521 -25.99 -14.04 -14.04
N MET A 522 -24.77 -14.27 -13.54
CA MET A 522 -24.26 -15.64 -13.30
C MET A 522 -24.62 -16.17 -11.90
N ARG A 523 -25.18 -15.32 -11.03
CA ARG A 523 -25.54 -15.61 -9.64
C ARG A 523 -27.05 -15.78 -9.53
N LYS A 524 -27.50 -16.68 -8.65
CA LYS A 524 -28.94 -16.94 -8.40
C LYS A 524 -29.51 -16.05 -7.29
N THR A 525 -28.63 -15.57 -6.42
CA THR A 525 -28.92 -14.83 -5.20
C THR A 525 -28.09 -13.55 -5.14
N LYS A 526 -28.47 -12.64 -4.23
CA LYS A 526 -27.80 -11.35 -4.10
C LYS A 526 -26.49 -11.46 -3.31
N THR A 527 -26.38 -12.42 -2.41
CA THR A 527 -25.28 -12.55 -1.43
C THR A 527 -24.30 -13.72 -1.63
N GLU A 528 -24.49 -14.60 -2.63
CA GLU A 528 -23.47 -15.62 -2.98
C GLU A 528 -22.15 -14.98 -3.47
N PRO A 529 -21.00 -15.67 -3.42
CA PRO A 529 -19.72 -15.11 -3.89
C PRO A 529 -19.72 -14.64 -5.35
N TYR A 530 -18.81 -13.73 -5.72
CA TYR A 530 -18.66 -13.21 -7.09
C TYR A 530 -17.20 -13.10 -7.54
N ARG A 531 -16.93 -13.20 -8.85
CA ARG A 531 -15.56 -13.21 -9.39
C ARG A 531 -14.92 -11.82 -9.35
N SER A 532 -13.74 -11.70 -8.75
CA SER A 532 -12.93 -10.47 -8.76
C SER A 532 -11.66 -10.66 -9.60
N PRO A 533 -11.30 -9.74 -10.52
CA PRO A 533 -10.06 -9.82 -11.28
C PRO A 533 -8.81 -9.81 -10.40
N ALA A 534 -8.80 -9.01 -9.33
CA ALA A 534 -7.73 -8.98 -8.34
C ALA A 534 -8.22 -8.88 -6.89
N MET A 535 -7.32 -9.14 -5.94
CA MET A 535 -7.51 -8.90 -4.51
C MET A 535 -6.75 -7.64 -4.04
N ALA A 536 -7.19 -7.05 -2.93
CA ALA A 536 -6.48 -5.95 -2.27
C ALA A 536 -5.17 -6.41 -1.58
N GLY A 537 -4.96 -7.73 -1.44
CA GLY A 537 -3.75 -8.34 -0.88
C GLY A 537 -3.73 -8.50 0.64
N GLY A 538 -4.37 -7.60 1.39
CA GLY A 538 -4.39 -7.62 2.87
C GLY A 538 -5.00 -8.90 3.48
N LEU A 539 -6.17 -9.31 2.96
CA LEU A 539 -7.02 -10.33 3.58
C LEU A 539 -7.56 -11.30 2.52
N PHE A 540 -7.29 -12.59 2.71
CA PHE A 540 -7.77 -13.66 1.82
C PHE A 540 -7.67 -15.05 2.50
N ALA A 541 -8.41 -16.01 1.98
CA ALA A 541 -8.35 -17.42 2.37
C ALA A 541 -8.04 -18.29 1.14
N ILE A 542 -7.19 -19.31 1.30
CA ILE A 542 -6.78 -20.23 0.24
C ILE A 542 -6.48 -21.62 0.82
N GLU A 543 -6.78 -22.69 0.09
CA GLU A 543 -6.38 -24.04 0.50
C GLU A 543 -4.84 -24.11 0.60
N ARG A 544 -4.33 -24.69 1.68
CA ARG A 544 -2.92 -24.61 2.05
C ARG A 544 -2.03 -25.21 0.98
N ASP A 545 -2.31 -26.45 0.56
CA ASP A 545 -1.53 -27.13 -0.46
C ASP A 545 -1.66 -26.42 -1.82
N PHE A 546 -2.82 -25.85 -2.16
CA PHE A 546 -2.98 -25.07 -3.40
C PHE A 546 -2.09 -23.82 -3.41
N PHE A 547 -1.92 -23.12 -2.28
CA PHE A 547 -1.01 -21.98 -2.23
C PHE A 547 0.46 -22.41 -2.38
N PHE A 548 0.85 -23.57 -1.85
CA PHE A 548 2.18 -24.15 -2.10
C PHE A 548 2.36 -24.62 -3.55
N GLU A 549 1.34 -25.22 -4.16
CA GLU A 549 1.33 -25.60 -5.59
C GLU A 549 1.44 -24.40 -6.53
N LEU A 550 0.89 -23.23 -6.16
CA LEU A 550 1.08 -21.96 -6.85
C LEU A 550 2.47 -21.32 -6.62
N GLY A 551 3.37 -21.98 -5.88
CA GLY A 551 4.69 -21.46 -5.53
C GLY A 551 4.67 -20.29 -4.55
N LEU A 552 3.62 -20.19 -3.69
CA LEU A 552 3.38 -19.06 -2.77
C LEU A 552 3.42 -17.71 -3.53
N TYR A 553 3.94 -16.66 -2.90
CA TYR A 553 4.34 -15.43 -3.60
C TYR A 553 5.72 -15.58 -4.24
N ASP A 554 5.95 -14.87 -5.35
CA ASP A 554 7.29 -14.70 -5.93
C ASP A 554 8.35 -14.30 -4.87
N PRO A 555 9.41 -15.11 -4.65
CA PRO A 555 10.44 -14.85 -3.64
C PRO A 555 11.31 -13.62 -3.97
N GLY A 556 11.29 -13.14 -5.21
CA GLY A 556 11.98 -11.92 -5.61
C GLY A 556 11.23 -10.62 -5.32
N LEU A 557 9.98 -10.67 -4.83
CA LEU A 557 9.22 -9.49 -4.42
C LEU A 557 9.69 -8.99 -3.05
N GLN A 558 9.95 -7.69 -2.96
CA GLN A 558 10.60 -7.07 -1.79
C GLN A 558 9.64 -6.13 -1.05
N ILE A 559 9.57 -6.25 0.28
CA ILE A 559 8.84 -5.39 1.22
C ILE A 559 7.32 -5.33 1.02
N TRP A 560 6.82 -4.65 -0.02
CA TRP A 560 5.39 -4.37 -0.23
C TRP A 560 5.06 -4.02 -1.68
N GLY A 561 3.88 -4.46 -2.13
CA GLY A 561 3.21 -4.02 -3.35
C GLY A 561 3.57 -4.89 -4.56
N GLY A 562 2.54 -5.25 -5.33
CA GLY A 562 2.63 -6.14 -6.49
C GLY A 562 2.22 -7.57 -6.18
N GLU A 563 2.41 -8.04 -4.94
CA GLU A 563 2.10 -9.42 -4.53
C GLU A 563 0.62 -9.76 -4.66
N ASN A 564 -0.24 -8.77 -4.38
CA ASN A 564 -1.70 -8.87 -4.48
C ASN A 564 -2.15 -9.14 -5.93
N PHE A 565 -1.42 -8.60 -6.91
CA PHE A 565 -1.67 -8.81 -8.34
C PHE A 565 -1.02 -10.12 -8.81
N GLU A 566 0.21 -10.40 -8.40
CA GLU A 566 0.96 -11.63 -8.70
C GLU A 566 0.14 -12.88 -8.41
N ILE A 567 -0.39 -13.00 -7.18
CA ILE A 567 -1.22 -14.15 -6.80
C ILE A 567 -2.57 -14.17 -7.52
N SER A 568 -3.16 -13.01 -7.81
CA SER A 568 -4.42 -12.92 -8.57
C SER A 568 -4.27 -13.44 -10.00
N TYR A 569 -3.15 -13.11 -10.66
CA TYR A 569 -2.85 -13.56 -12.01
C TYR A 569 -2.49 -15.05 -12.04
N LYS A 570 -1.68 -15.54 -11.09
CA LYS A 570 -1.44 -16.99 -10.86
C LYS A 570 -2.75 -17.76 -10.78
N ILE A 571 -3.63 -17.38 -9.85
CA ILE A 571 -4.91 -18.07 -9.61
C ILE A 571 -5.74 -18.13 -10.89
N TRP A 572 -6.00 -16.98 -11.55
CA TRP A 572 -6.88 -16.95 -12.71
C TRP A 572 -6.28 -17.61 -13.96
N GLN A 573 -5.03 -17.30 -14.30
CA GLN A 573 -4.41 -17.82 -15.53
C GLN A 573 -4.16 -19.32 -15.45
N CYS A 574 -3.73 -19.84 -14.29
CA CYS A 574 -3.44 -21.26 -14.12
C CYS A 574 -4.70 -22.10 -13.79
N GLY A 575 -5.89 -21.49 -13.72
CA GLY A 575 -7.19 -22.22 -13.76
C GLY A 575 -7.98 -22.28 -12.45
N GLY A 576 -7.49 -21.67 -11.38
CA GLY A 576 -8.26 -21.43 -10.15
C GLY A 576 -9.25 -20.27 -10.28
N LYS A 577 -9.82 -19.83 -9.15
CA LYS A 577 -10.80 -18.73 -9.11
C LYS A 577 -10.55 -17.82 -7.91
N LEU A 578 -10.76 -16.51 -8.09
CA LEU A 578 -10.70 -15.53 -7.01
C LEU A 578 -12.08 -14.92 -6.75
N LEU A 579 -12.67 -15.23 -5.60
CA LEU A 579 -14.04 -14.85 -5.26
C LEU A 579 -14.10 -13.87 -4.09
N PHE A 580 -14.83 -12.76 -4.26
CA PHE A 580 -15.24 -11.90 -3.15
C PHE A 580 -16.52 -12.48 -2.54
N VAL A 581 -16.62 -12.47 -1.21
CA VAL A 581 -17.65 -13.19 -0.45
C VAL A 581 -18.51 -12.21 0.36
N PRO A 582 -19.70 -11.81 -0.12
CA PRO A 582 -20.55 -10.80 0.53
C PRO A 582 -20.83 -10.97 2.03
N CYS A 583 -21.03 -12.21 2.46
CA CYS A 583 -21.40 -12.55 3.84
C CYS A 583 -20.21 -12.75 4.78
N SER A 584 -18.99 -12.83 4.25
CA SER A 584 -17.77 -12.74 5.06
C SER A 584 -17.29 -11.29 5.02
N ARG A 585 -17.21 -10.65 6.19
CA ARG A 585 -16.77 -9.25 6.29
C ARG A 585 -15.71 -9.11 7.36
N VAL A 586 -14.74 -8.24 7.11
CA VAL A 586 -13.67 -7.91 8.05
C VAL A 586 -13.40 -6.42 7.96
N GLY A 587 -13.50 -5.71 9.08
CA GLY A 587 -13.05 -4.32 9.17
C GLY A 587 -11.53 -4.26 9.18
N HIS A 588 -10.95 -3.30 8.47
CA HIS A 588 -9.51 -3.00 8.44
C HIS A 588 -9.28 -1.54 8.88
N ILE A 589 -8.31 -1.29 9.76
CA ILE A 589 -8.04 0.08 10.24
C ILE A 589 -7.22 0.85 9.21
N TYR A 590 -7.82 1.89 8.64
CA TYR A 590 -7.14 2.79 7.71
C TYR A 590 -6.25 3.79 8.46
N ARG A 591 -4.98 3.89 8.04
CA ARG A 591 -4.01 4.83 8.62
C ARG A 591 -4.37 6.28 8.32
N LEU A 592 -4.07 7.12 9.30
CA LEU A 592 -4.26 8.57 9.27
C LEU A 592 -3.03 9.29 8.73
N GLU A 593 -3.25 10.52 8.27
CA GLU A 593 -2.21 11.46 7.87
C GLU A 593 -1.30 11.84 9.05
N GLY A 594 -0.01 12.08 8.79
CA GLY A 594 0.98 12.42 9.81
C GLY A 594 1.78 11.23 10.37
N TRP A 595 1.44 10.00 10.01
CA TRP A 595 2.27 8.83 10.29
C TRP A 595 3.66 8.95 9.62
N GLN A 596 4.73 8.65 10.34
CA GLN A 596 6.10 8.73 9.77
C GLN A 596 6.50 7.55 8.88
N GLY A 597 5.69 6.48 8.83
CA GLY A 597 6.00 5.27 8.07
C GLY A 597 6.99 4.33 8.77
N ASN A 598 7.05 3.08 8.29
CA ASN A 598 8.12 2.14 8.61
C ASN A 598 9.06 2.05 7.39
N PRO A 599 10.09 2.92 7.26
CA PRO A 599 10.93 3.01 6.07
C PRO A 599 11.57 1.66 5.71
N PRO A 600 11.83 1.35 4.43
CA PRO A 600 12.42 0.06 4.05
C PRO A 600 13.83 -0.11 4.67
N PRO A 601 14.32 -1.34 4.86
CA PRO A 601 15.69 -1.58 5.28
C PRO A 601 16.68 -0.95 4.28
N ILE A 602 17.81 -0.42 4.76
CA ILE A 602 18.83 0.26 3.92
C ILE A 602 19.42 -0.68 2.85
N SER A 603 19.36 -2.00 3.06
CA SER A 603 19.73 -3.04 2.09
C SER A 603 18.76 -3.18 0.91
N VAL A 604 17.62 -2.48 0.93
CA VAL A 604 16.63 -2.45 -0.15
C VAL A 604 16.74 -1.13 -0.89
N GLY A 605 16.93 -1.20 -2.21
CA GLY A 605 17.10 -0.02 -3.06
C GLY A 605 15.89 0.94 -3.05
N SER A 606 16.06 2.11 -3.66
CA SER A 606 15.17 3.28 -3.54
C SER A 606 13.72 3.10 -4.05
N SER A 607 13.38 2.02 -4.75
CA SER A 607 11.99 1.71 -5.13
C SER A 607 11.72 0.20 -5.29
N PRO A 608 11.56 -0.56 -4.18
CA PRO A 608 11.28 -1.99 -4.27
C PRO A 608 9.92 -2.27 -4.91
N THR A 609 8.91 -1.45 -4.63
CA THR A 609 7.56 -1.63 -5.16
C THR A 609 7.51 -1.45 -6.68
N LEU A 610 8.29 -0.52 -7.27
CA LEU A 610 8.36 -0.40 -8.73
C LEU A 610 9.06 -1.62 -9.35
N LYS A 611 10.13 -2.10 -8.73
CA LYS A 611 10.82 -3.34 -9.11
C LYS A 611 9.87 -4.55 -9.08
N ASN A 612 9.07 -4.67 -8.02
CA ASN A 612 8.04 -5.69 -7.87
C ASN A 612 7.03 -5.64 -9.03
N TYR A 613 6.50 -4.44 -9.36
CA TYR A 613 5.57 -4.29 -10.49
C TYR A 613 6.19 -4.78 -11.81
N VAL A 614 7.46 -4.43 -12.11
CA VAL A 614 8.13 -4.91 -13.33
C VAL A 614 8.25 -6.44 -13.35
N ARG A 615 8.58 -7.09 -12.22
CA ARG A 615 8.61 -8.56 -12.12
C ARG A 615 7.26 -9.19 -12.47
N VAL A 616 6.17 -8.67 -11.88
CA VAL A 616 4.81 -9.16 -12.13
C VAL A 616 4.41 -8.95 -13.60
N VAL A 617 4.69 -7.78 -14.16
CA VAL A 617 4.40 -7.45 -15.57
C VAL A 617 5.16 -8.37 -16.53
N GLU A 618 6.47 -8.52 -16.36
CA GLU A 618 7.31 -9.33 -17.27
C GLU A 618 7.02 -10.83 -17.22
N VAL A 619 6.41 -11.36 -16.15
CA VAL A 619 5.96 -12.75 -16.06
C VAL A 619 4.52 -12.93 -16.56
N TRP A 620 3.60 -12.03 -16.19
CA TRP A 620 2.16 -12.30 -16.23
C TRP A 620 1.34 -11.47 -17.24
N TRP A 621 1.86 -10.40 -17.84
CA TRP A 621 1.07 -9.46 -18.66
C TRP A 621 1.17 -9.65 -20.19
N ASP A 622 2.05 -10.52 -20.68
CA ASP A 622 2.25 -10.76 -22.13
C ASP A 622 2.44 -9.45 -22.91
N GLU A 623 1.68 -9.22 -24.00
CA GLU A 623 1.73 -7.99 -24.79
C GLU A 623 1.24 -6.73 -24.04
N TYR A 624 0.50 -6.87 -22.94
CA TYR A 624 -0.05 -5.73 -22.21
C TYR A 624 1.01 -4.97 -21.39
N LYS A 625 2.23 -5.50 -21.29
CA LYS A 625 3.36 -4.77 -20.66
C LYS A 625 3.69 -3.45 -21.35
N ASP A 626 3.39 -3.31 -22.64
CA ASP A 626 3.56 -2.05 -23.37
C ASP A 626 2.74 -0.90 -22.74
N TYR A 627 1.54 -1.19 -22.23
CA TYR A 627 0.70 -0.21 -21.53
C TYR A 627 1.26 0.18 -20.17
N PHE A 628 1.93 -0.75 -19.47
CA PHE A 628 2.66 -0.46 -18.24
C PHE A 628 3.87 0.43 -18.51
N TYR A 629 4.69 0.08 -19.51
CA TYR A 629 5.85 0.89 -19.91
C TYR A 629 5.50 2.20 -20.62
N ALA A 630 4.25 2.39 -21.08
CA ALA A 630 3.70 3.70 -21.45
C ALA A 630 3.31 4.52 -20.21
N SER A 631 2.68 3.89 -19.22
CA SER A 631 2.25 4.55 -17.97
C SER A 631 3.43 4.97 -17.09
N ARG A 632 4.43 4.09 -16.95
CA ARG A 632 5.65 4.22 -16.14
C ARG A 632 6.93 3.99 -16.98
N PRO A 633 7.27 4.88 -17.93
CA PRO A 633 8.41 4.69 -18.81
C PRO A 633 9.77 4.67 -18.07
N GLU A 634 9.84 5.24 -16.87
CA GLU A 634 11.01 5.18 -15.98
C GLU A 634 11.42 3.74 -15.61
N SER A 635 10.46 2.81 -15.61
CA SER A 635 10.70 1.41 -15.24
C SER A 635 11.35 0.56 -16.35
N LYS A 636 11.44 1.05 -17.59
CA LYS A 636 11.91 0.29 -18.77
C LYS A 636 13.33 -0.27 -18.67
N ALA A 637 14.19 0.36 -17.86
CA ALA A 637 15.60 -0.01 -17.69
C ALA A 637 15.90 -0.55 -16.27
N LEU A 638 14.88 -0.78 -15.45
CA LEU A 638 15.03 -1.08 -14.03
C LEU A 638 15.48 -2.54 -13.83
N PRO A 639 16.55 -2.84 -13.06
CA PRO A 639 17.03 -4.20 -12.83
C PRO A 639 16.09 -5.00 -11.91
N TYR A 640 15.09 -5.66 -12.51
CA TYR A 640 14.05 -6.42 -11.81
C TYR A 640 14.49 -7.79 -11.24
N GLY A 641 15.71 -8.24 -11.58
CA GLY A 641 16.28 -9.51 -11.13
C GLY A 641 15.76 -10.73 -11.90
N ASP A 642 16.18 -11.93 -11.51
CA ASP A 642 15.82 -13.15 -12.23
C ASP A 642 14.32 -13.51 -12.06
N ILE A 643 13.69 -13.93 -13.15
CA ILE A 643 12.29 -14.36 -13.24
C ILE A 643 12.15 -15.71 -13.99
N SER A 644 13.26 -16.40 -14.26
CA SER A 644 13.32 -17.61 -15.09
C SER A 644 12.46 -18.74 -14.52
N GLU A 645 12.53 -18.99 -13.21
CA GLU A 645 11.69 -20.00 -12.53
C GLU A 645 10.20 -19.65 -12.58
N LEU A 646 9.84 -18.36 -12.58
CA LEU A 646 8.44 -17.92 -12.63
C LEU A 646 7.84 -18.03 -14.03
N LYS A 647 8.65 -17.76 -15.07
CA LYS A 647 8.26 -18.04 -16.47
C LYS A 647 8.12 -19.54 -16.70
N LYS A 648 9.09 -20.33 -16.22
CA LYS A 648 9.01 -21.80 -16.26
C LYS A 648 7.79 -22.35 -15.52
N PHE A 649 7.46 -21.83 -14.34
CA PHE A 649 6.24 -22.20 -13.61
C PHE A 649 4.97 -21.99 -14.45
N ARG A 650 4.86 -20.84 -15.13
CA ARG A 650 3.72 -20.46 -15.97
C ARG A 650 3.62 -21.34 -17.24
N GLU A 651 4.76 -21.71 -17.82
CA GLU A 651 4.86 -22.63 -18.96
C GLU A 651 4.52 -24.08 -18.57
N ASP A 652 5.11 -24.62 -17.50
CA ASP A 652 4.94 -26.01 -17.06
C ASP A 652 3.50 -26.35 -16.67
N HIS A 653 2.78 -25.38 -16.06
CA HIS A 653 1.35 -25.51 -15.72
C HIS A 653 0.41 -25.12 -16.88
N ASN A 654 0.95 -24.78 -18.06
CA ASN A 654 0.20 -24.37 -19.25
C ASN A 654 -0.85 -23.28 -18.93
N CYS A 655 -0.45 -22.25 -18.18
CA CYS A 655 -1.35 -21.18 -17.76
C CYS A 655 -1.80 -20.34 -18.96
N LYS A 656 -3.03 -19.81 -18.89
CA LYS A 656 -3.67 -19.03 -19.96
C LYS A 656 -2.99 -17.67 -20.16
N SER A 657 -3.14 -17.07 -21.33
CA SER A 657 -2.59 -15.73 -21.61
C SER A 657 -3.29 -14.62 -20.83
N PHE A 658 -2.60 -13.50 -20.63
CA PHE A 658 -3.17 -12.30 -20.04
C PHE A 658 -4.33 -11.75 -20.88
N LYS A 659 -4.26 -11.89 -22.21
CA LYS A 659 -5.36 -11.54 -23.11
C LYS A 659 -6.66 -12.29 -22.78
N TRP A 660 -6.60 -13.61 -22.58
CA TRP A 660 -7.78 -14.38 -22.16
C TRP A 660 -8.33 -13.85 -20.83
N PHE A 661 -7.45 -13.55 -19.87
CA PHE A 661 -7.84 -13.03 -18.56
C PHE A 661 -8.52 -11.65 -18.66
N MET A 662 -8.01 -10.77 -19.51
CA MET A 662 -8.61 -9.47 -19.82
C MET A 662 -9.97 -9.60 -20.51
N GLU A 663 -10.17 -10.56 -21.41
CA GLU A 663 -11.42 -10.72 -22.17
C GLU A 663 -12.51 -11.51 -21.41
N GLU A 664 -12.14 -12.48 -20.56
CA GLU A 664 -13.09 -13.34 -19.82
C GLU A 664 -13.37 -12.87 -18.39
N ILE A 665 -12.34 -12.44 -17.64
CA ILE A 665 -12.44 -12.13 -16.21
C ILE A 665 -12.48 -10.62 -15.94
N ALA A 666 -11.63 -9.84 -16.62
CA ALA A 666 -11.35 -8.43 -16.33
C ALA A 666 -11.84 -7.46 -17.43
N TYR A 667 -12.87 -7.88 -18.17
CA TYR A 667 -13.46 -7.21 -19.34
C TYR A 667 -14.01 -5.79 -19.09
N ASP A 668 -14.19 -5.42 -17.83
CA ASP A 668 -14.67 -4.12 -17.35
C ASP A 668 -13.53 -3.13 -17.06
N ILE A 669 -12.30 -3.59 -16.85
CA ILE A 669 -11.18 -2.71 -16.47
C ILE A 669 -10.90 -1.66 -17.55
N THR A 670 -10.86 -2.04 -18.83
CA THR A 670 -10.65 -1.08 -19.94
C THR A 670 -11.78 -0.06 -20.11
N SER A 671 -12.97 -0.31 -19.55
CA SER A 671 -14.08 0.65 -19.54
C SER A 671 -13.98 1.69 -18.43
N HIS A 672 -13.20 1.43 -17.38
CA HIS A 672 -12.96 2.36 -16.27
C HIS A 672 -11.56 2.99 -16.30
N TYR A 673 -10.57 2.25 -16.78
CA TYR A 673 -9.19 2.64 -16.95
C TYR A 673 -8.77 2.27 -18.40
N PRO A 674 -9.02 3.15 -19.38
CA PRO A 674 -8.71 2.87 -20.77
C PRO A 674 -7.23 2.62 -21.04
N LEU A 675 -6.94 1.88 -22.11
CA LEU A 675 -5.57 1.61 -22.54
C LEU A 675 -4.84 2.93 -22.87
N PRO A 676 -3.64 3.19 -22.29
CA PRO A 676 -2.90 4.41 -22.55
C PRO A 676 -2.34 4.43 -23.97
N PRO A 677 -2.35 5.58 -24.67
CA PRO A 677 -1.57 5.78 -25.89
C PRO A 677 -0.07 5.61 -25.62
N LYS A 678 0.71 5.28 -26.65
CA LYS A 678 2.18 5.17 -26.49
C LYS A 678 2.80 6.54 -26.25
N ASN A 679 4.00 6.54 -25.66
CA ASN A 679 4.77 7.77 -25.45
C ASN A 679 5.59 8.12 -26.69
N VAL A 680 5.54 9.40 -27.10
CA VAL A 680 6.43 10.00 -28.09
C VAL A 680 7.79 10.30 -27.46
N ASP A 681 7.81 10.85 -26.25
CA ASP A 681 9.03 11.02 -25.43
C ASP A 681 8.67 11.14 -23.93
N TRP A 682 9.67 11.06 -23.05
CA TRP A 682 9.48 11.08 -21.59
C TRP A 682 10.76 11.46 -20.82
N GLY A 683 10.63 11.94 -19.59
CA GLY A 683 11.77 12.25 -18.72
C GLY A 683 11.66 13.58 -17.99
N GLU A 684 12.80 14.21 -17.70
CA GLU A 684 12.85 15.61 -17.24
C GLU A 684 12.55 16.54 -18.42
N ILE A 685 11.67 17.53 -18.25
CA ILE A 685 11.48 18.63 -19.21
C ILE A 685 12.41 19.77 -18.77
N ARG A 686 13.62 19.77 -19.32
CA ARG A 686 14.70 20.70 -19.00
C ARG A 686 14.68 21.87 -19.97
N GLY A 687 14.93 23.08 -19.49
CA GLY A 687 15.20 24.24 -20.34
C GLY A 687 16.50 24.02 -21.09
N PHE A 688 16.46 24.09 -22.43
CA PHE A 688 17.59 23.72 -23.29
C PHE A 688 18.88 24.47 -22.90
N GLU A 689 19.97 23.72 -22.71
CA GLU A 689 21.29 24.21 -22.25
C GLU A 689 21.29 24.83 -20.82
N THR A 690 20.30 24.49 -19.97
CA THR A 690 20.20 25.00 -18.59
C THR A 690 20.17 23.92 -17.52
N VAL A 691 20.21 24.38 -16.26
CA VAL A 691 20.03 23.56 -15.05
C VAL A 691 18.60 23.64 -14.47
N TYR A 692 17.65 24.18 -15.22
CA TYR A 692 16.25 24.35 -14.78
C TYR A 692 15.30 23.39 -15.48
N CYS A 693 14.40 22.79 -14.70
CA CYS A 693 13.42 21.79 -15.13
C CYS A 693 12.01 22.20 -14.70
N ILE A 694 11.00 21.78 -15.46
CA ILE A 694 9.62 21.85 -14.99
C ILE A 694 9.45 20.90 -13.80
N ASP A 695 8.75 21.36 -12.77
CA ASP A 695 8.49 20.63 -11.54
C ASP A 695 7.02 20.83 -11.15
N SER A 696 6.31 19.74 -10.82
CA SER A 696 4.94 19.84 -10.32
C SER A 696 4.88 20.36 -8.87
N MET A 697 6.00 20.38 -8.14
CA MET A 697 6.08 20.67 -6.71
C MET A 697 5.14 19.78 -5.86
N GLY A 698 4.78 18.61 -6.37
CA GLY A 698 3.78 17.70 -5.76
C GLY A 698 2.33 18.19 -5.87
N LYS A 699 2.07 19.24 -6.64
CA LYS A 699 0.72 19.79 -6.85
C LYS A 699 -0.13 18.86 -7.70
N THR A 700 -1.43 18.91 -7.47
CA THR A 700 -2.44 18.15 -8.22
C THR A 700 -3.68 19.01 -8.46
N ASN A 701 -4.58 18.56 -9.33
CA ASN A 701 -5.99 18.97 -9.39
C ASN A 701 -6.25 20.50 -9.35
N GLY A 702 -5.59 21.25 -10.23
CA GLY A 702 -5.75 22.70 -10.39
C GLY A 702 -4.55 23.53 -9.94
N GLY A 703 -3.50 22.92 -9.40
CA GLY A 703 -2.24 23.61 -9.10
C GLY A 703 -1.45 23.98 -10.36
N PHE A 704 -0.67 25.07 -10.30
CA PHE A 704 0.24 25.47 -11.38
C PHE A 704 1.61 24.83 -11.26
N VAL A 705 2.17 24.32 -12.36
CA VAL A 705 3.55 23.81 -12.40
C VAL A 705 4.55 24.96 -12.40
N GLU A 706 5.74 24.73 -11.85
CA GLU A 706 6.78 25.74 -11.64
C GLU A 706 8.12 25.26 -12.22
N LEU A 707 9.16 26.09 -12.15
CA LEU A 707 10.48 25.82 -12.69
C LEU A 707 11.51 25.63 -11.55
N GLY A 708 11.84 24.38 -11.23
CA GLY A 708 12.81 24.02 -10.20
C GLY A 708 14.23 23.77 -10.76
N PRO A 709 15.28 23.79 -9.92
CA PRO A 709 16.58 23.23 -10.30
C PRO A 709 16.44 21.74 -10.64
N CYS A 710 17.00 21.30 -11.77
CA CYS A 710 16.93 19.91 -12.22
C CYS A 710 17.69 18.99 -11.26
N HIS A 711 17.00 18.05 -10.61
CA HIS A 711 17.63 17.09 -9.69
C HIS A 711 17.79 15.68 -10.26
N ARG A 712 17.28 15.38 -11.46
CA ARG A 712 17.42 14.07 -12.17
C ARG A 712 16.97 12.81 -11.40
N MET A 713 16.15 12.96 -10.36
CA MET A 713 15.60 11.83 -9.58
C MET A 713 14.22 11.36 -10.07
N GLY A 714 13.71 11.93 -11.18
CA GLY A 714 12.34 11.70 -11.64
C GLY A 714 11.32 12.34 -10.69
N GLY A 715 10.32 11.59 -10.25
CA GLY A 715 9.29 12.08 -9.33
C GLY A 715 8.51 13.26 -9.90
N ASN A 716 8.46 14.37 -9.15
CA ASN A 716 7.75 15.60 -9.55
C ASN A 716 8.34 16.29 -10.80
N GLN A 717 9.58 15.98 -11.17
CA GLN A 717 10.23 16.45 -12.40
C GLN A 717 10.09 15.46 -13.57
N LEU A 718 9.38 14.34 -13.40
CA LEU A 718 9.15 13.35 -14.46
C LEU A 718 7.83 13.61 -15.20
N PHE A 719 7.91 13.67 -16.53
CA PHE A 719 6.75 13.83 -17.41
C PHE A 719 6.83 12.86 -18.60
N ARG A 720 5.71 12.63 -19.28
CA ARG A 720 5.63 11.91 -20.55
C ARG A 720 4.73 12.66 -21.53
N ILE A 721 5.03 12.65 -22.81
CA ILE A 721 4.13 13.13 -23.87
C ILE A 721 3.69 11.95 -24.72
N ASN A 722 2.38 11.80 -24.91
CA ASN A 722 1.80 10.65 -25.61
C ASN A 722 1.36 10.95 -27.05
N GLU A 723 1.16 9.90 -27.86
CA GLU A 723 0.71 9.97 -29.26
C GLU A 723 -0.66 10.67 -29.42
N ALA A 724 -1.42 10.83 -28.33
CA ALA A 724 -2.69 11.54 -28.30
C ALA A 724 -2.55 13.03 -27.93
N ASN A 725 -1.32 13.58 -27.94
CA ASN A 725 -0.99 14.98 -27.63
C ASN A 725 -1.28 15.42 -26.19
N GLN A 726 -1.29 14.48 -25.23
CA GLN A 726 -1.38 14.79 -23.81
C GLN A 726 0.03 14.84 -23.19
N LEU A 727 0.32 15.90 -22.44
CA LEU A 727 1.54 16.04 -21.63
C LEU A 727 1.19 15.66 -20.18
N MET A 728 1.75 14.58 -19.65
CA MET A 728 1.24 13.91 -18.45
C MET A 728 2.28 13.71 -17.35
N GLN A 729 1.82 13.67 -16.10
CA GLN A 729 2.53 13.15 -14.92
C GLN A 729 1.55 12.29 -14.10
N TYR A 730 1.96 11.07 -13.75
CA TYR A 730 1.09 10.06 -13.12
C TYR A 730 -0.24 9.86 -13.88
N ASP A 731 -1.39 10.14 -13.26
CA ASP A 731 -2.74 10.08 -13.84
C ASP A 731 -3.28 11.46 -14.29
N GLN A 732 -2.43 12.49 -14.27
CA GLN A 732 -2.79 13.88 -14.54
C GLN A 732 -2.16 14.39 -15.84
N CYS A 733 -2.79 15.40 -16.42
CA CYS A 733 -2.31 16.14 -17.59
C CYS A 733 -1.95 17.58 -17.20
N LEU A 734 -0.99 18.15 -17.94
CA LEU A 734 -0.71 19.58 -17.98
C LEU A 734 -1.63 20.23 -19.01
N THR A 735 -2.21 21.37 -18.68
CA THR A 735 -3.12 22.13 -19.55
C THR A 735 -2.99 23.63 -19.32
N LYS A 736 -3.47 24.45 -20.25
CA LYS A 736 -3.52 25.91 -20.07
C LYS A 736 -4.50 26.33 -18.96
N GLY A 737 -4.00 27.07 -17.97
CA GLY A 737 -4.78 27.61 -16.87
C GLY A 737 -5.83 28.65 -17.27
N ALA A 738 -6.83 28.83 -16.40
CA ALA A 738 -7.92 29.80 -16.58
C ALA A 738 -7.45 31.28 -16.53
N ASP A 739 -6.27 31.54 -15.97
CA ASP A 739 -5.62 32.86 -16.00
C ASP A 739 -4.92 33.18 -17.35
N GLY A 740 -5.03 32.26 -18.32
CA GLY A 740 -4.80 32.53 -19.74
C GLY A 740 -3.41 32.16 -20.25
N SER A 741 -2.39 32.06 -19.39
CA SER A 741 -1.02 31.75 -19.80
C SER A 741 -0.25 30.76 -18.93
N LYS A 742 -0.60 30.54 -17.64
CA LYS A 742 0.13 29.54 -16.83
C LYS A 742 -0.21 28.10 -17.24
N VAL A 743 0.68 27.17 -16.93
CA VAL A 743 0.43 25.74 -17.10
C VAL A 743 -0.05 25.15 -15.76
N MET A 744 -1.19 24.45 -15.81
CA MET A 744 -1.90 23.86 -14.68
C MET A 744 -1.86 22.34 -14.79
N ILE A 745 -1.68 21.63 -13.67
CA ILE A 745 -1.78 20.16 -13.60
C ILE A 745 -3.14 19.75 -13.03
N THR A 746 -3.83 18.82 -13.70
CA THR A 746 -5.16 18.32 -13.29
C THR A 746 -5.37 16.88 -13.74
N HIS A 747 -6.21 16.12 -13.04
CA HIS A 747 -6.68 14.81 -13.52
C HIS A 747 -7.31 14.92 -14.92
N CYS A 748 -7.11 13.89 -15.75
CA CYS A 748 -7.55 13.91 -17.15
C CYS A 748 -7.99 12.54 -17.67
N ASN A 749 -9.07 12.53 -18.43
CA ASN A 749 -9.56 11.36 -19.15
C ASN A 749 -8.85 11.18 -20.52
N LEU A 750 -9.04 10.02 -21.15
CA LEU A 750 -8.43 9.65 -22.44
C LEU A 750 -8.69 10.66 -23.58
N ASN A 751 -9.68 11.53 -23.46
CA ASN A 751 -10.08 12.50 -24.50
C ASN A 751 -9.88 13.98 -24.12
N GLU A 752 -9.33 14.27 -22.95
CA GLU A 752 -9.15 15.64 -22.45
C GLU A 752 -7.70 16.13 -22.64
N PHE A 753 -7.50 17.44 -22.75
CA PHE A 753 -6.19 18.10 -22.81
C PHE A 753 -5.21 17.52 -23.86
N LYS A 754 -5.75 17.19 -25.04
CA LYS A 754 -5.01 16.74 -26.25
C LYS A 754 -4.35 17.90 -26.99
N GLU A 755 -3.61 18.71 -26.24
CA GLU A 755 -3.26 20.08 -26.61
C GLU A 755 -1.76 20.37 -26.71
N TRP A 756 -0.89 19.37 -26.56
CA TRP A 756 0.58 19.54 -26.58
C TRP A 756 1.25 18.76 -27.70
N GLN A 757 2.11 19.44 -28.48
CA GLN A 757 3.01 18.81 -29.44
C GLN A 757 4.47 19.10 -29.07
N TYR A 758 5.32 18.06 -29.05
CA TYR A 758 6.77 18.20 -28.91
C TYR A 758 7.47 18.05 -30.27
N LEU A 759 8.24 19.06 -30.66
CA LEU A 759 9.03 19.10 -31.88
C LEU A 759 10.51 19.03 -31.51
N LYS A 760 11.01 17.81 -31.32
CA LYS A 760 12.36 17.51 -30.80
C LYS A 760 13.48 18.25 -31.56
N ASN A 761 13.42 18.27 -32.89
CA ASN A 761 14.40 18.96 -33.75
C ASN A 761 14.38 20.49 -33.63
N LEU A 762 13.33 21.08 -33.04
CA LEU A 762 13.19 22.51 -32.77
C LEU A 762 13.33 22.84 -31.28
N HIS A 763 13.58 21.83 -30.42
CA HIS A 763 13.54 21.92 -28.97
C HIS A 763 12.24 22.59 -28.46
N ARG A 764 11.09 22.31 -29.07
CA ARG A 764 9.88 23.14 -28.88
C ARG A 764 8.69 22.33 -28.40
N LEU A 765 8.04 22.81 -27.33
CA LEU A 765 6.72 22.37 -26.89
C LEU A 765 5.69 23.44 -27.31
N THR A 766 4.70 23.04 -28.09
CA THR A 766 3.66 23.92 -28.65
C THR A 766 2.29 23.55 -28.09
N HIS A 767 1.54 24.54 -27.62
CA HIS A 767 0.15 24.40 -27.20
C HIS A 767 -0.79 24.55 -28.42
N ILE A 768 -1.21 23.42 -28.97
CA ILE A 768 -1.87 23.27 -30.28
C ILE A 768 -3.09 24.22 -30.45
N PRO A 769 -4.03 24.33 -29.49
CA PRO A 769 -5.24 25.16 -29.66
C PRO A 769 -4.98 26.67 -29.74
N SER A 770 -3.78 27.16 -29.36
CA SER A 770 -3.46 28.59 -29.38
C SER A 770 -2.29 28.96 -30.29
N GLY A 771 -1.55 28.00 -30.82
CA GLY A 771 -0.29 28.26 -31.55
C GLY A 771 0.82 28.87 -30.71
N MET A 772 0.68 28.91 -29.38
CA MET A 772 1.69 29.44 -28.46
C MET A 772 2.72 28.37 -28.09
N CYS A 773 3.92 28.83 -27.72
CA CYS A 773 5.03 28.00 -27.29
C CYS A 773 5.14 28.02 -25.77
N LEU A 774 5.56 26.89 -25.18
CA LEU A 774 5.96 26.80 -23.78
C LEU A 774 7.20 27.67 -23.54
N ASP A 775 7.16 28.50 -22.52
CA ASP A 775 8.11 29.57 -22.22
C ASP A 775 8.38 29.61 -20.70
N ARG A 776 9.46 30.25 -20.27
CA ARG A 776 9.87 30.26 -18.86
C ARG A 776 10.50 31.58 -18.42
N SER A 777 10.44 31.84 -17.12
CA SER A 777 11.25 32.85 -16.45
C SER A 777 12.10 32.19 -15.38
N GLU A 778 13.41 32.10 -15.63
CA GLU A 778 14.38 31.47 -14.74
C GLU A 778 14.62 32.28 -13.45
N VAL A 779 14.33 33.59 -13.47
CA VAL A 779 14.43 34.49 -12.31
C VAL A 779 13.18 34.44 -11.43
N LEU A 780 12.01 34.17 -12.01
CA LEU A 780 10.73 34.08 -11.29
C LEU A 780 10.32 32.62 -10.98
N HIS A 781 11.09 31.64 -11.43
CA HIS A 781 10.78 30.20 -11.37
C HIS A 781 9.42 29.83 -11.97
N GLN A 782 9.00 30.52 -13.04
CA GLN A 782 7.67 30.39 -13.65
C GLN A 782 7.70 29.67 -15.00
N VAL A 783 6.65 28.87 -15.24
CA VAL A 783 6.36 28.17 -16.51
C VAL A 783 5.02 28.69 -17.05
N PHE A 784 5.00 29.09 -18.32
CA PHE A 784 3.83 29.67 -18.98
C PHE A 784 3.87 29.41 -20.50
N ILE A 785 2.81 29.77 -21.23
CA ILE A 785 2.81 29.82 -22.69
C ILE A 785 2.85 31.27 -23.19
N SER A 786 3.57 31.52 -24.28
CA SER A 786 3.58 32.83 -24.96
C SER A 786 3.72 32.67 -26.49
N ASN A 787 3.57 33.75 -27.24
CA ASN A 787 3.68 33.70 -28.70
C ASN A 787 5.04 33.10 -29.13
N CYS A 788 5.01 32.16 -30.08
CA CYS A 788 6.19 31.44 -30.53
C CYS A 788 7.23 32.36 -31.18
N ASP A 789 8.45 32.31 -30.68
CA ASP A 789 9.60 33.11 -31.12
C ASP A 789 10.83 32.18 -31.19
N SER A 790 11.48 32.10 -32.35
CA SER A 790 12.65 31.25 -32.57
C SER A 790 13.94 31.82 -31.97
N SER A 791 13.97 33.11 -31.61
CA SER A 791 15.12 33.76 -30.95
C SER A 791 15.17 33.46 -29.45
N LYS A 792 14.02 33.21 -28.81
CA LYS A 792 13.93 32.94 -27.36
C LYS A 792 14.50 31.58 -26.99
N MET A 793 15.65 31.58 -26.30
CA MET A 793 16.18 30.39 -25.62
C MET A 793 15.25 29.88 -24.49
N THR A 794 14.43 30.76 -23.91
CA THR A 794 13.41 30.38 -22.90
C THR A 794 12.29 29.50 -23.45
N GLN A 795 12.05 29.53 -24.76
CA GLN A 795 11.11 28.65 -25.46
C GLN A 795 11.75 27.35 -25.99
N LYS A 796 13.05 27.13 -25.72
CA LYS A 796 13.75 25.89 -26.07
C LYS A 796 13.82 24.96 -24.87
N TRP A 797 13.45 23.70 -25.10
CA TRP A 797 13.28 22.64 -24.12
C TRP A 797 13.82 21.32 -24.67
N GLU A 798 14.40 20.52 -23.77
CA GLU A 798 14.86 19.16 -24.04
C GLU A 798 14.12 18.19 -23.10
N ILE A 799 13.63 17.08 -23.65
CA ILE A 799 13.03 15.97 -22.89
C ILE A 799 14.08 14.87 -22.78
N ASN A 800 14.59 14.65 -21.56
CA ASN A 800 15.71 13.76 -21.29
C ASN A 800 15.28 12.59 -20.39
N ASN A 801 15.36 11.37 -20.92
CA ASN A 801 14.96 10.14 -20.23
C ASN A 801 15.72 10.00 -18.89
N ILE A 802 14.99 9.84 -17.78
CA ILE A 802 15.58 9.62 -16.45
C ILE A 802 15.58 8.13 -16.15
N HIS A 803 16.76 7.51 -16.18
CA HIS A 803 16.94 6.12 -15.81
C HIS A 803 17.32 6.01 -14.33
N SER A 804 16.40 5.52 -13.50
CA SER A 804 16.70 5.11 -12.13
C SER A 804 17.38 3.73 -12.14
N VAL A 805 18.70 3.74 -11.91
CA VAL A 805 19.57 2.55 -11.78
C VAL A 805 20.07 2.46 -10.34
#